data_AF-F0WZR2-F1
#
_entry.id   AF-F0WZR2-F1
#
_cell.length_a   1.000
_cell.length_b   1.000
_cell.length_c   1.000
_cell.angle_alpha   90.00
_cell.angle_beta   90.00
_cell.angle_gamma   90.00
#
_symmetry.space_group_name_H-M   'P 1'
#
loop_
_entity.id
_entity.type
_entity.pdbx_description
1 polymer ?
#
loop_
_entity_poly.entity_id
_entity_poly.type
_entity_poly.pdbx_seq_one_letter_code
_entity_poly.pdbx_strand_id
1 'polypeptide(L)'
;MILMARTHSLLLILIALGALITAQPTYDKTCFELPVVILSPREPFPLSNCVTPSLPSISCVKENRETAIDVVDTKDRNCLAMSNRSAAREALVHNRGQSSLRFDKHQFGVTFEDTTEWLDFPPGRTFVLNGPFFDRSLIRNHLAHWLFRGTGRYSPRTRHVVLFIRHPGNQTVEYKGIYLAMEKIGYGPHRVGLARLNASCSTKEMNGGWAWEVNPLEYGLYSPNTLMDKYESGYGYGQRPLLQYPPGDTTSQAMRDYFVTSGVGPLPRMFEYLYDNMTDPDRLDDHIDIGSFVDYFLHTEMSLNQDSYHRSAYYFKDRNEPINAGPVWDFNLAYGSGAKTDPNMNWLYMPSTFWKRLFCNYKFAGLVTKRWRQLRANEWSSASIQKFVDDGVKPIERQLEHCSDWMSSDLQCAHVSTGGGAKTYRDEIQTVLNIIQARSNWIDANVGGKLYKSLDEATCSSGGPLPKFNCAADGNDSGCLSDPEVYIANLSFPSIHQAYDGPECSGDADYNNATSAPSVDYCWLSVGTYIEDGTVTPFCSGNGYCPTGPNATCTCIRECYEFPIVIVKATKEAFPDPTCNQQRYPAPNCLKRTVETKVDVIDHRRGNSEDLNCVTDEPSSTYVSKTNFRGQSSLFFAKHQMNLRFQHPVNFVNFPEDRVFILNGPYLDCSLLRNHLAHWLYRGTGRYSPKTKHVVLYLQDNPLLKPAYLGIYIVLEKLTFSEHREPLAPLTPGCTNAELNGGWAWQNDPFTYGAESPNMVIDQYQNEFGMGERPILAFPLENELSQHMRDFFVNTSTGFLPKLYRFLWNNMTNPDHLEDHIDLGSFADYILHAEMSLNVDAYRRSTFFFKDRDQTINAGPVWDFNLAYGNGARRDFEDWIYPQYTFWKRLMCNYKLTSLVIQRWKSLRDPENGKWSDRAITSYINDSAAPIYSQLQKCHGDWRGDVFQCAVVDLITCNATMEVQIENLKSAVLKRSHWMDERITQLYKKLNVTICSGVGEIPKYNCAVDGNDDGCLSKPEKYYSAVHFPSIRTPFSGPPCAPFPKQQDTISAKAENTNVSLAYYFPSIDSCWRVAFGYFYPQDKGVREKNLTHFCNGYGKCQEGPNAQCVCEKGILLEKDTCRRIDAFEIAEKHKIRKETILNAFSDKSLSTNVETDSMVLPRVRTADLRLLNGWWTGLLFVGLIVVGIVQYKRFNHHQRARDSVHYHFRRAKPLYGSTGVKACE
;
A
#
# COMPACT_ATOMS: atom_id res chain seq x y z
N MET A 1 -69.15 57.35 21.01
CA MET A 1 -68.50 57.58 19.69
C MET A 1 -67.00 57.82 19.76
N ILE A 2 -66.47 58.73 20.60
CA ILE A 2 -65.02 59.09 20.61
C ILE A 2 -64.06 57.88 20.76
N LEU A 3 -64.46 56.80 21.45
CA LEU A 3 -63.62 55.63 21.67
C LEU A 3 -63.30 54.80 20.40
N MET A 4 -64.17 54.83 19.37
CA MET A 4 -63.97 54.07 18.12
C MET A 4 -62.99 54.75 17.13
N ALA A 5 -62.77 56.06 17.27
CA ALA A 5 -61.85 56.80 16.41
C ALA A 5 -60.39 56.48 16.74
N ARG A 6 -60.04 56.33 18.03
CA ARG A 6 -58.65 56.10 18.46
C ARG A 6 -58.13 54.69 18.14
N THR A 7 -58.99 53.68 18.07
CA THR A 7 -58.58 52.31 17.69
C THR A 7 -58.21 52.20 16.21
N HIS A 8 -58.91 52.90 15.31
CA HIS A 8 -58.60 52.87 13.88
C HIS A 8 -57.25 53.53 13.57
N SER A 9 -56.90 54.65 14.21
CA SER A 9 -55.58 55.27 14.02
C SER A 9 -54.45 54.36 14.51
N LEU A 10 -54.60 53.68 15.66
CA LEU A 10 -53.58 52.75 16.15
C LEU A 10 -53.46 51.52 15.23
N LEU A 11 -54.59 50.98 14.73
CA LEU A 11 -54.58 49.82 13.85
C LEU A 11 -53.96 50.16 12.48
N LEU A 12 -54.23 51.35 11.93
CA LEU A 12 -53.58 51.82 10.70
C LEU A 12 -52.08 52.06 10.88
N ILE A 13 -51.63 52.56 12.04
CA ILE A 13 -50.20 52.68 12.34
C ILE A 13 -49.55 51.30 12.50
N LEU A 14 -50.21 50.34 13.17
CA LEU A 14 -49.71 48.97 13.29
C LEU A 14 -49.70 48.21 11.95
N ILE A 15 -50.67 48.44 11.07
CA ILE A 15 -50.69 47.89 9.71
C ILE A 15 -49.65 48.58 8.83
N ALA A 16 -49.40 49.89 8.98
CA ALA A 16 -48.33 50.59 8.29
C ALA A 16 -46.94 50.11 8.74
N LEU A 17 -46.71 49.92 10.05
CA LEU A 17 -45.48 49.26 10.54
C LEU A 17 -45.39 47.81 10.06
N GLY A 18 -46.50 47.06 10.06
CA GLY A 18 -46.53 45.68 9.56
C GLY A 18 -46.22 45.56 8.06
N ALA A 19 -46.65 46.53 7.25
CA ALA A 19 -46.33 46.64 5.83
C ALA A 19 -44.92 47.23 5.57
N LEU A 20 -44.33 47.89 6.57
CA LEU A 20 -42.93 48.33 6.60
C LEU A 20 -41.98 47.31 7.27
N ILE A 21 -42.49 46.19 7.78
CA ILE A 21 -41.69 44.96 7.90
C ILE A 21 -41.52 44.45 6.47
N THR A 22 -40.47 44.99 5.86
CA THR A 22 -40.11 44.88 4.45
C THR A 22 -40.25 43.46 3.90
N ALA A 23 -40.63 43.36 2.63
CA ALA A 23 -40.11 42.29 1.79
C ALA A 23 -38.57 42.41 1.75
N GLN A 24 -37.88 41.74 2.67
CA GLN A 24 -36.44 41.59 2.60
C GLN A 24 -36.12 40.89 1.27
N PRO A 25 -35.17 41.40 0.47
CA PRO A 25 -34.75 40.69 -0.72
C PRO A 25 -34.25 39.30 -0.31
N THR A 26 -34.77 38.26 -0.95
CA THR A 26 -34.43 36.87 -0.60
C THR A 26 -32.92 36.69 -0.63
N TYR A 27 -32.32 36.45 0.53
CA TYR A 27 -30.85 36.43 0.65
C TYR A 27 -30.26 35.34 -0.24
N ASP A 28 -29.58 35.78 -1.29
CA ASP A 28 -28.84 34.89 -2.18
C ASP A 28 -27.66 34.25 -1.42
N LYS A 29 -27.82 32.98 -1.05
CA LYS A 29 -26.79 32.18 -0.37
C LYS A 29 -25.59 31.84 -1.26
N THR A 30 -25.57 32.23 -2.53
CA THR A 30 -24.38 32.14 -3.40
C THR A 30 -23.50 33.39 -3.33
N CYS A 31 -23.89 34.39 -2.54
CA CYS A 31 -23.12 35.57 -2.19
C CYS A 31 -22.49 35.48 -0.80
N PHE A 32 -21.29 36.02 -0.64
CA PHE A 32 -20.50 35.94 0.59
C PHE A 32 -19.94 37.31 1.01
N GLU A 33 -19.82 37.51 2.32
CA GLU A 33 -19.18 38.67 2.94
C GLU A 33 -17.64 38.60 2.81
N LEU A 34 -17.11 37.39 2.69
CA LEU A 34 -15.69 37.13 2.47
C LEU A 34 -15.37 36.98 0.96
N PRO A 35 -14.13 37.25 0.52
CA PRO A 35 -13.68 36.92 -0.83
C PRO A 35 -13.85 35.43 -1.12
N VAL A 36 -14.26 35.10 -2.35
CA VAL A 36 -14.47 33.71 -2.76
C VAL A 36 -13.28 33.24 -3.59
N VAL A 37 -12.66 32.13 -3.18
CA VAL A 37 -11.62 31.43 -3.92
C VAL A 37 -12.19 30.14 -4.48
N ILE A 38 -12.01 29.88 -5.78
CA ILE A 38 -12.45 28.64 -6.43
C ILE A 38 -11.23 27.92 -6.99
N LEU A 39 -10.92 26.74 -6.44
CA LEU A 39 -9.91 25.84 -6.97
C LEU A 39 -10.54 24.94 -8.03
N SER A 40 -10.01 24.96 -9.25
CA SER A 40 -10.43 24.09 -10.36
C SER A 40 -9.26 23.19 -10.77
N PRO A 41 -8.99 22.10 -10.01
CA PRO A 41 -7.87 21.20 -10.30
C PRO A 41 -8.17 20.35 -11.53
N ARG A 42 -7.15 20.13 -12.39
CA ARG A 42 -7.28 19.37 -13.64
C ARG A 42 -7.62 17.90 -13.39
N GLU A 43 -7.13 17.35 -12.29
CA GLU A 43 -7.49 16.04 -11.74
C GLU A 43 -7.95 16.22 -10.28
N PRO A 44 -8.79 15.33 -9.71
CA PRO A 44 -9.19 15.44 -8.31
C PRO A 44 -8.01 15.47 -7.35
N PHE A 45 -8.12 16.25 -6.27
CA PHE A 45 -7.17 16.15 -5.16
C PHE A 45 -7.22 14.74 -4.55
N PRO A 46 -6.07 14.14 -4.16
CA PRO A 46 -6.05 12.80 -3.58
C PRO A 46 -6.93 12.68 -2.33
N LEU A 47 -7.62 11.54 -2.23
CA LEU A 47 -8.55 11.24 -1.14
C LEU A 47 -7.82 10.74 0.12
N SER A 48 -8.48 10.88 1.28
CA SER A 48 -8.00 10.46 2.60
C SER A 48 -7.86 8.95 2.80
N ASN A 49 -8.25 8.13 1.82
CA ASN A 49 -7.92 6.69 1.78
C ASN A 49 -6.55 6.41 1.14
N CYS A 50 -5.84 7.42 0.60
CA CYS A 50 -4.45 7.31 0.15
C CYS A 50 -3.47 7.34 1.35
N VAL A 51 -3.66 6.44 2.32
CA VAL A 51 -2.94 6.43 3.60
C VAL A 51 -2.37 5.04 3.90
N THR A 52 -1.40 4.64 3.08
CA THR A 52 -0.24 3.83 3.48
C THR A 52 0.85 3.98 2.41
N PRO A 53 1.74 5.00 2.52
CA PRO A 53 3.09 4.82 1.98
C PRO A 53 3.77 3.72 2.81
N SER A 54 4.27 2.67 2.15
CA SER A 54 5.45 2.01 2.70
C SER A 54 6.60 3.02 2.74
N LEU A 55 7.47 2.90 3.74
CA LEU A 55 8.74 3.61 3.70
C LEU A 55 9.50 3.13 2.45
N PRO A 56 10.13 4.02 1.65
CA PRO A 56 10.45 5.41 1.95
C PRO A 56 9.73 6.40 0.99
N SER A 57 8.54 6.90 1.34
CA SER A 57 7.80 7.85 0.48
C SER A 57 6.94 8.89 1.21
N ILE A 58 6.78 10.06 0.58
CA ILE A 58 5.87 11.13 1.04
C ILE A 58 4.43 10.66 0.86
N SER A 59 3.56 10.97 1.83
CA SER A 59 2.12 10.66 1.75
C SER A 59 1.51 11.18 0.45
N CYS A 60 0.94 10.28 -0.35
CA CYS A 60 0.26 10.61 -1.61
C CYS A 60 -0.90 11.59 -1.46
N VAL A 61 -1.43 11.79 -0.24
CA VAL A 61 -2.39 12.87 0.04
C VAL A 61 -1.82 14.27 -0.31
N LYS A 62 -0.49 14.44 -0.24
CA LYS A 62 0.24 15.69 -0.54
C LYS A 62 0.68 15.84 -2.01
N GLU A 63 0.16 15.05 -2.94
CA GLU A 63 0.50 15.16 -4.38
C GLU A 63 0.06 16.54 -4.94
N ASN A 64 0.90 17.16 -5.78
CA ASN A 64 0.56 18.42 -6.45
C ASN A 64 -0.39 18.16 -7.62
N ARG A 65 -1.52 18.87 -7.67
CA ARG A 65 -2.41 18.97 -8.83
C ARG A 65 -2.27 20.34 -9.48
N GLU A 66 -2.11 20.36 -10.80
CA GLU A 66 -2.28 21.56 -11.61
C GLU A 66 -3.70 22.09 -11.43
N THR A 67 -3.83 23.36 -11.05
CA THR A 67 -5.09 23.94 -10.58
C THR A 67 -5.26 25.37 -11.08
N ALA A 68 -6.35 25.61 -11.80
CA ALA A 68 -6.78 26.97 -12.14
C ALA A 68 -7.48 27.59 -10.91
N ILE A 69 -7.05 28.78 -10.49
CA ILE A 69 -7.58 29.50 -9.33
C ILE A 69 -8.35 30.75 -9.80
N ASP A 70 -9.66 30.78 -9.57
CA ASP A 70 -10.49 31.99 -9.67
C ASP A 70 -10.59 32.69 -8.31
N VAL A 71 -10.64 34.02 -8.30
CA VAL A 71 -11.00 34.83 -7.12
C VAL A 71 -12.13 35.80 -7.45
N VAL A 72 -13.13 35.91 -6.56
CA VAL A 72 -14.11 37.01 -6.54
C VAL A 72 -13.86 37.83 -5.28
N ASP A 73 -13.42 39.07 -5.47
CA ASP A 73 -13.15 40.04 -4.40
C ASP A 73 -13.58 41.44 -4.84
N THR A 74 -14.87 41.74 -4.74
CA THR A 74 -15.47 43.02 -5.13
C THR A 74 -15.32 44.10 -4.06
N LYS A 75 -14.71 43.77 -2.91
CA LYS A 75 -14.69 44.51 -1.63
C LYS A 75 -16.07 44.76 -0.99
N ASP A 76 -17.17 44.77 -1.76
CA ASP A 76 -18.55 44.91 -1.26
C ASP A 76 -19.22 43.55 -0.95
N ARG A 77 -19.55 42.75 -1.99
CA ARG A 77 -20.29 41.48 -1.87
C ARG A 77 -19.87 40.50 -2.95
N ASN A 78 -19.52 39.28 -2.58
CA ASN A 78 -18.82 38.33 -3.45
C ASN A 78 -19.74 37.17 -3.86
N CYS A 79 -20.38 37.25 -5.02
CA CYS A 79 -21.32 36.22 -5.49
C CYS A 79 -20.75 35.33 -6.59
N LEU A 80 -21.00 34.02 -6.51
CA LEU A 80 -20.53 33.03 -7.51
C LEU A 80 -20.95 33.36 -8.94
N ALA A 81 -22.14 33.95 -9.12
CA ALA A 81 -22.70 34.30 -10.42
C ALA A 81 -22.14 35.61 -11.03
N MET A 82 -21.32 36.37 -10.32
CA MET A 82 -20.79 37.64 -10.81
C MET A 82 -19.67 37.44 -11.84
N SER A 83 -19.64 38.33 -12.84
CA SER A 83 -18.66 38.36 -13.92
C SER A 83 -17.33 39.00 -13.52
N ASN A 84 -17.27 39.75 -12.42
CA ASN A 84 -16.05 40.42 -11.94
C ASN A 84 -15.12 39.46 -11.17
N ARG A 85 -14.72 38.38 -11.84
CA ARG A 85 -13.71 37.41 -11.39
C ARG A 85 -12.33 37.92 -11.80
N SER A 86 -11.31 37.62 -11.01
CA SER A 86 -9.93 37.67 -11.50
C SER A 86 -9.78 36.76 -12.72
N ALA A 87 -8.89 37.09 -13.65
CA ALA A 87 -8.44 36.11 -14.63
C ALA A 87 -7.90 34.87 -13.89
N ALA A 88 -8.30 33.67 -14.33
CA ALA A 88 -7.86 32.42 -13.73
C ALA A 88 -6.34 32.30 -13.80
N ARG A 89 -5.70 31.89 -12.70
CA ARG A 89 -4.25 31.68 -12.63
C ARG A 89 -3.94 30.22 -12.35
N GLU A 90 -3.04 29.64 -13.13
CA GLU A 90 -2.55 28.28 -12.89
C GLU A 90 -1.61 28.25 -11.68
N ALA A 91 -1.74 27.22 -10.85
CA ALA A 91 -0.88 26.93 -9.72
C ALA A 91 -0.76 25.43 -9.48
N LEU A 92 0.33 25.00 -8.84
CA LEU A 92 0.44 23.68 -8.22
C LEU A 92 -0.16 23.74 -6.82
N VAL A 93 -1.15 22.88 -6.55
CA VAL A 93 -1.89 22.85 -5.28
C VAL A 93 -1.90 21.43 -4.71
N HIS A 94 -1.68 21.30 -3.40
CA HIS A 94 -1.68 20.01 -2.68
C HIS A 94 -2.35 20.12 -1.30
N ASN A 95 -2.86 19.01 -0.76
CA ASN A 95 -3.26 18.96 0.65
C ASN A 95 -2.01 19.08 1.56
N ARG A 96 -2.06 19.87 2.64
CA ARG A 96 -0.91 20.16 3.51
C ARG A 96 -1.14 19.89 5.00
N GLY A 97 -0.04 19.90 5.74
CA GLY A 97 0.05 19.56 7.17
C GLY A 97 0.17 18.04 7.39
N GLN A 98 0.03 17.60 8.65
CA GLN A 98 0.22 16.18 9.04
C GLN A 98 -1.07 15.59 9.59
N SER A 99 -1.41 15.91 10.85
CA SER A 99 -2.68 15.54 11.48
C SER A 99 -3.88 16.04 10.68
N SER A 100 -3.77 17.24 10.08
CA SER A 100 -4.80 17.87 9.26
C SER A 100 -5.14 17.15 7.95
N LEU A 101 -4.30 16.22 7.48
CA LEU A 101 -4.64 15.34 6.35
C LEU A 101 -5.76 14.34 6.70
N ARG A 102 -6.05 14.17 8.00
CA ARG A 102 -7.11 13.28 8.52
C ARG A 102 -8.40 14.03 8.87
N PHE A 103 -8.51 15.32 8.58
CA PHE A 103 -9.70 16.13 8.86
C PHE A 103 -10.58 16.23 7.60
N ASP A 104 -11.90 16.23 7.75
CA ASP A 104 -12.86 16.34 6.62
C ASP A 104 -12.67 17.65 5.83
N LYS A 105 -12.14 18.68 6.50
CA LYS A 105 -11.70 19.95 5.91
C LYS A 105 -10.17 20.01 5.84
N HIS A 106 -9.62 19.51 4.74
CA HIS A 106 -8.20 19.61 4.43
C HIS A 106 -7.74 21.08 4.31
N GLN A 107 -6.43 21.30 4.47
CA GLN A 107 -5.75 22.57 4.19
C GLN A 107 -4.98 22.46 2.88
N PHE A 108 -4.79 23.55 2.13
CA PHE A 108 -4.07 23.52 0.85
C PHE A 108 -2.78 24.36 0.87
N GLY A 109 -1.70 23.83 0.30
CA GLY A 109 -0.53 24.59 -0.10
C GLY A 109 -0.70 25.03 -1.56
N VAL A 110 -0.39 26.28 -1.87
CA VAL A 110 -0.53 26.86 -3.22
C VAL A 110 0.82 27.39 -3.68
N THR A 111 1.25 27.00 -4.88
CA THR A 111 2.49 27.46 -5.51
C THR A 111 2.19 27.91 -6.93
N PHE A 112 2.23 29.22 -7.17
CA PHE A 112 2.16 29.77 -8.52
C PHE A 112 3.45 29.46 -9.30
N GLU A 113 3.46 29.71 -10.60
CA GLU A 113 4.68 29.65 -11.42
C GLU A 113 5.54 30.91 -11.18
N ASP A 114 4.96 32.09 -11.38
CA ASP A 114 5.61 33.38 -11.14
C ASP A 114 5.39 33.92 -9.71
N THR A 115 6.27 34.85 -9.32
CA THR A 115 6.06 35.73 -8.15
C THR A 115 4.89 36.67 -8.43
N THR A 116 3.83 36.61 -7.63
CA THR A 116 2.58 37.32 -7.91
C THR A 116 1.93 37.90 -6.65
N GLU A 117 1.14 38.97 -6.82
CA GLU A 117 0.25 39.49 -5.76
C GLU A 117 -1.05 38.69 -5.73
N TRP A 118 -1.51 38.32 -4.54
CA TRP A 118 -2.71 37.50 -4.37
C TRP A 118 -3.43 37.87 -3.07
N LEU A 119 -4.75 38.09 -3.12
CA LEU A 119 -5.59 38.42 -1.96
C LEU A 119 -5.12 39.63 -1.12
N ASP A 120 -4.57 40.65 -1.78
CA ASP A 120 -3.91 41.83 -1.19
C ASP A 120 -2.57 41.54 -0.47
N PHE A 121 -1.99 40.35 -0.61
CA PHE A 121 -0.65 40.03 -0.12
C PHE A 121 0.44 40.52 -1.11
N PRO A 122 1.55 41.13 -0.63
CA PRO A 122 2.69 41.54 -1.47
C PRO A 122 3.29 40.38 -2.27
N PRO A 123 4.01 40.68 -3.38
CA PRO A 123 4.43 39.67 -4.36
C PRO A 123 5.13 38.46 -3.74
N GLY A 124 4.69 37.26 -4.12
CA GLY A 124 5.29 35.99 -3.69
C GLY A 124 4.82 34.83 -4.55
N ARG A 125 5.55 33.71 -4.51
CA ARG A 125 5.22 32.49 -5.28
C ARG A 125 4.41 31.46 -4.48
N THR A 126 4.57 31.41 -3.16
CA THR A 126 3.98 30.37 -2.29
C THR A 126 3.06 30.91 -1.21
N PHE A 127 1.90 30.27 -1.06
CA PHE A 127 0.81 30.65 -0.16
C PHE A 127 0.14 29.41 0.45
N VAL A 128 -0.73 29.64 1.43
CA VAL A 128 -1.45 28.60 2.17
C VAL A 128 -2.93 28.99 2.28
N LEU A 129 -3.81 28.03 2.01
CA LEU A 129 -5.22 28.08 2.41
C LEU A 129 -5.37 27.20 3.65
N ASN A 130 -5.22 27.81 4.82
CA ASN A 130 -5.39 27.13 6.10
C ASN A 130 -6.89 26.83 6.30
N GLY A 131 -7.23 25.55 6.47
CA GLY A 131 -8.54 25.07 6.85
C GLY A 131 -8.63 24.93 8.38
N PRO A 132 -9.23 25.89 9.09
CA PRO A 132 -9.29 25.91 10.56
C PRO A 132 -10.37 24.94 11.09
N PHE A 133 -10.20 23.63 10.89
CA PHE A 133 -11.22 22.64 11.26
C PHE A 133 -11.48 22.58 12.77
N PHE A 134 -10.42 22.59 13.59
CA PHE A 134 -10.53 22.60 15.07
C PHE A 134 -10.49 24.02 15.67
N ASP A 135 -9.97 25.03 14.96
CA ASP A 135 -10.09 26.42 15.41
C ASP A 135 -11.49 26.96 15.09
N ARG A 136 -12.45 26.59 15.94
CA ARG A 136 -13.86 27.01 15.87
C ARG A 136 -14.06 28.53 15.97
N SER A 137 -13.03 29.29 16.37
CA SER A 137 -13.04 30.75 16.37
C SER A 137 -12.63 31.38 15.04
N LEU A 138 -12.00 30.61 14.14
CA LEU A 138 -11.40 31.04 12.88
C LEU A 138 -10.32 32.14 12.98
N ILE A 139 -10.03 32.65 14.18
CA ILE A 139 -9.25 33.88 14.40
C ILE A 139 -7.86 33.64 15.00
N ARG A 140 -7.53 32.44 15.51
CA ARG A 140 -6.31 32.24 16.32
C ARG A 140 -5.02 32.50 15.55
N ASN A 141 -4.90 31.92 14.35
CA ASN A 141 -3.78 32.20 13.45
C ASN A 141 -3.76 33.67 12.97
N HIS A 142 -4.93 34.28 12.72
CA HIS A 142 -5.05 35.67 12.27
C HIS A 142 -4.54 36.65 13.35
N LEU A 143 -4.97 36.45 14.60
CA LEU A 143 -4.55 37.18 15.78
C LEU A 143 -3.06 36.99 16.09
N ALA A 144 -2.57 35.75 16.04
CA ALA A 144 -1.16 35.46 16.26
C ALA A 144 -0.25 36.20 15.27
N HIS A 145 -0.52 36.09 13.97
CA HIS A 145 0.30 36.78 12.97
C HIS A 145 0.17 38.30 13.00
N TRP A 146 -1.00 38.86 13.38
CA TRP A 146 -1.14 40.30 13.60
C TRP A 146 -0.34 40.79 14.80
N LEU A 147 -0.42 40.10 15.96
CA LEU A 147 0.37 40.44 17.15
C LEU A 147 1.87 40.44 16.85
N PHE A 148 2.39 39.42 16.14
CA PHE A 148 3.82 39.38 15.83
C PHE A 148 4.23 40.50 14.85
N ARG A 149 3.40 40.87 13.87
CA ARG A 149 3.65 42.07 13.05
C ARG A 149 3.66 43.36 13.87
N GLY A 150 2.88 43.44 14.95
CA GLY A 150 2.89 44.55 15.90
C GLY A 150 4.22 44.74 16.65
N THR A 151 5.17 43.79 16.57
CA THR A 151 6.55 44.00 17.04
C THR A 151 7.40 44.83 16.07
N GLY A 152 6.95 44.96 14.81
CA GLY A 152 7.73 45.46 13.68
C GLY A 152 8.39 44.36 12.84
N ARG A 153 8.42 43.10 13.31
CA ARG A 153 9.04 41.96 12.62
C ARG A 153 8.08 41.27 11.64
N TYR A 154 8.64 40.56 10.66
CA TYR A 154 7.84 39.83 9.67
C TYR A 154 6.99 38.72 10.32
N SER A 155 5.71 38.66 9.96
CA SER A 155 4.85 37.48 10.16
C SER A 155 3.89 37.36 8.98
N PRO A 156 3.63 36.15 8.46
CA PRO A 156 2.70 35.89 7.38
C PRO A 156 1.43 36.75 7.40
N ARG A 157 1.21 37.54 6.37
CA ARG A 157 -0.05 38.26 6.14
C ARG A 157 -1.16 37.23 5.88
N THR A 158 -2.36 37.58 6.31
CA THR A 158 -3.49 36.64 6.48
C THR A 158 -4.81 37.31 6.14
N ARG A 159 -5.72 36.61 5.45
CA ARG A 159 -7.05 37.12 5.07
C ARG A 159 -8.06 35.97 5.01
N HIS A 160 -9.22 36.12 5.64
CA HIS A 160 -10.29 35.13 5.56
C HIS A 160 -10.92 35.10 4.17
N VAL A 161 -11.23 33.89 3.69
CA VAL A 161 -11.85 33.63 2.38
C VAL A 161 -12.88 32.52 2.50
N VAL A 162 -13.83 32.46 1.58
CA VAL A 162 -14.69 31.30 1.36
C VAL A 162 -14.07 30.43 0.26
N LEU A 163 -13.94 29.12 0.50
CA LEU A 163 -13.33 28.20 -0.45
C LEU A 163 -14.39 27.32 -1.14
N PHE A 164 -14.23 27.19 -2.46
CA PHE A 164 -14.91 26.18 -3.28
C PHE A 164 -13.91 25.32 -4.07
N ILE A 165 -14.32 24.11 -4.43
CA ILE A 165 -13.60 23.22 -5.34
C ILE A 165 -14.51 22.84 -6.52
N ARG A 166 -14.05 23.05 -7.76
CA ARG A 166 -14.76 22.66 -8.99
C ARG A 166 -14.25 21.30 -9.45
N HIS A 167 -15.09 20.27 -9.38
CA HIS A 167 -14.69 18.90 -9.69
C HIS A 167 -14.59 18.67 -11.21
N PRO A 168 -13.45 18.18 -11.76
CA PRO A 168 -13.21 18.16 -13.21
C PRO A 168 -14.16 17.24 -13.99
N GLY A 169 -14.63 16.14 -13.39
CA GLY A 169 -15.45 15.13 -14.09
C GLY A 169 -16.94 15.50 -14.29
N ASN A 170 -17.47 16.48 -13.56
CA ASN A 170 -18.88 16.89 -13.64
C ASN A 170 -19.10 18.42 -13.54
N GLN A 171 -18.02 19.19 -13.36
CA GLN A 171 -17.99 20.64 -13.11
C GLN A 171 -18.86 21.13 -11.93
N THR A 172 -19.28 20.24 -11.01
CA THR A 172 -19.95 20.68 -9.78
C THR A 172 -18.99 21.45 -8.89
N VAL A 173 -19.47 22.57 -8.34
CA VAL A 173 -18.70 23.46 -7.46
C VAL A 173 -19.12 23.18 -6.02
N GLU A 174 -18.22 22.55 -5.26
CA GLU A 174 -18.44 22.11 -3.88
C GLU A 174 -17.97 23.19 -2.88
N TYR A 175 -18.82 23.57 -1.93
CA TYR A 175 -18.47 24.48 -0.83
C TYR A 175 -17.61 23.77 0.22
N LYS A 176 -16.51 24.39 0.66
CA LYS A 176 -15.63 23.84 1.70
C LYS A 176 -15.63 24.64 3.01
N GLY A 177 -16.38 25.74 3.10
CA GLY A 177 -16.45 26.61 4.29
C GLY A 177 -15.44 27.76 4.28
N ILE A 178 -15.25 28.37 5.45
CA ILE A 178 -14.37 29.53 5.65
C ILE A 178 -12.93 29.06 5.89
N TYR A 179 -11.99 29.62 5.14
CA TYR A 179 -10.55 29.37 5.22
C TYR A 179 -9.81 30.65 5.59
N LEU A 180 -8.59 30.49 6.14
CA LEU A 180 -7.65 31.59 6.33
C LEU A 180 -6.57 31.47 5.25
N ALA A 181 -6.65 32.31 4.22
CA ALA A 181 -5.57 32.47 3.26
C ALA A 181 -4.40 33.18 3.94
N MET A 182 -3.17 32.75 3.67
CA MET A 182 -1.97 33.36 4.23
C MET A 182 -0.73 33.18 3.35
N GLU A 183 0.26 34.05 3.54
CA GLU A 183 1.60 33.87 3.00
C GLU A 183 2.24 32.58 3.55
N LYS A 184 2.94 31.80 2.71
CA LYS A 184 3.88 30.80 3.24
C LYS A 184 5.12 31.55 3.75
N ILE A 185 5.76 31.06 4.81
CA ILE A 185 7.12 31.49 5.16
C ILE A 185 8.04 31.20 3.97
N GLY A 186 8.87 32.19 3.64
CA GLY A 186 9.80 32.18 2.53
C GLY A 186 10.84 33.28 2.70
N TYR A 187 11.88 33.22 1.88
CA TYR A 187 13.14 33.93 2.10
C TYR A 187 13.42 34.84 0.91
N GLY A 188 13.41 36.15 1.16
CA GLY A 188 13.41 37.20 0.14
C GLY A 188 12.74 38.50 0.62
N PRO A 189 12.84 39.60 -0.15
CA PRO A 189 12.65 40.98 0.33
C PRO A 189 11.23 41.38 0.76
N HIS A 190 10.21 40.54 0.53
CA HIS A 190 8.82 40.79 0.96
C HIS A 190 8.31 39.79 2.02
N ARG A 191 9.22 38.95 2.54
CA ARG A 191 8.96 37.88 3.52
C ARG A 191 10.03 37.95 4.62
N VAL A 192 10.76 36.86 4.90
CA VAL A 192 11.98 36.92 5.72
C VAL A 192 13.12 37.45 4.84
N GLY A 193 13.63 38.65 5.12
CA GLY A 193 14.81 39.16 4.45
C GLY A 193 16.04 38.30 4.76
N LEU A 194 16.72 37.81 3.73
CA LEU A 194 17.97 37.07 3.81
C LEU A 194 18.80 37.33 2.55
N ALA A 195 20.10 37.49 2.71
CA ALA A 195 21.08 37.39 1.65
C ALA A 195 20.96 36.03 0.94
N ARG A 196 21.08 36.04 -0.38
CA ARG A 196 21.08 34.80 -1.17
C ARG A 196 22.31 33.95 -0.84
N LEU A 197 22.08 32.67 -0.60
CA LEU A 197 23.11 31.66 -0.34
C LEU A 197 22.95 30.52 -1.36
N ASN A 198 24.05 30.15 -2.01
CA ASN A 198 24.12 29.14 -3.07
C ASN A 198 25.55 28.58 -3.18
N ALA A 199 25.80 27.68 -4.13
CA ALA A 199 27.08 26.99 -4.34
C ALA A 199 28.28 27.89 -4.71
N SER A 200 28.09 29.13 -5.17
CA SER A 200 29.20 30.04 -5.54
C SER A 200 29.70 30.92 -4.39
N CYS A 201 29.09 30.84 -3.22
CA CYS A 201 29.47 31.56 -2.03
C CYS A 201 30.75 30.99 -1.41
N SER A 202 31.76 31.83 -1.19
CA SER A 202 32.95 31.47 -0.40
C SER A 202 32.59 31.23 1.07
N THR A 203 33.48 30.57 1.82
CA THR A 203 33.32 30.31 3.27
C THR A 203 33.08 31.59 4.10
N LYS A 204 33.50 32.76 3.61
CA LYS A 204 33.20 34.05 4.26
C LYS A 204 31.77 34.51 3.98
N GLU A 205 31.28 34.33 2.76
CA GLU A 205 29.91 34.68 2.35
C GLU A 205 28.86 33.68 2.93
N MET A 206 29.28 32.47 3.29
CA MET A 206 28.47 31.46 4.02
C MET A 206 28.08 31.86 5.46
N ASN A 207 28.58 32.98 6.01
CA ASN A 207 28.18 33.48 7.34
C ASN A 207 26.76 34.12 7.36
N GLY A 208 25.82 33.58 6.59
CA GLY A 208 24.41 34.00 6.54
C GLY A 208 23.73 33.69 5.21
N GLY A 209 22.42 33.96 5.17
CA GLY A 209 21.52 33.38 4.16
C GLY A 209 21.02 32.00 4.57
N TRP A 210 20.89 31.75 5.87
CA TRP A 210 20.46 30.47 6.44
C TRP A 210 19.09 30.58 7.11
N ALA A 211 18.23 29.57 6.97
CA ALA A 211 17.03 29.42 7.80
C ALA A 211 16.73 27.94 8.12
N TRP A 212 16.25 27.69 9.33
CA TRP A 212 15.83 26.36 9.79
C TRP A 212 14.60 26.43 10.70
N GLU A 213 13.97 25.28 10.90
CA GLU A 213 12.79 25.10 11.74
C GLU A 213 13.04 23.97 12.75
N VAL A 214 12.72 24.15 14.03
CA VAL A 214 12.72 23.03 14.99
C VAL A 214 11.33 22.38 14.99
N ASN A 215 11.27 21.12 14.52
CA ASN A 215 10.04 20.33 14.41
C ASN A 215 10.37 18.80 14.41
N PRO A 216 9.38 17.89 14.42
CA PRO A 216 9.62 16.46 14.24
C PRO A 216 10.13 16.13 12.85
N LEU A 217 10.87 15.03 12.72
CA LEU A 217 11.29 14.50 11.42
C LEU A 217 10.08 13.98 10.61
N GLU A 218 9.99 14.38 9.35
CA GLU A 218 9.08 13.78 8.37
C GLU A 218 9.87 13.12 7.24
N TYR A 219 9.28 12.14 6.56
CA TYR A 219 9.98 11.45 5.48
C TYR A 219 10.34 12.44 4.34
N GLY A 220 11.64 12.50 4.01
CA GLY A 220 12.16 13.33 2.92
C GLY A 220 12.32 14.82 3.23
N LEU A 221 12.23 15.24 4.51
CA LEU A 221 12.66 16.59 4.91
C LEU A 221 14.17 16.65 5.13
N TYR A 222 14.76 17.80 4.82
CA TYR A 222 16.18 18.05 5.05
C TYR A 222 16.43 18.36 6.54
N SER A 223 17.13 17.46 7.22
CA SER A 223 17.66 17.61 8.58
C SER A 223 19.17 17.40 8.52
N PRO A 224 20.00 18.20 9.18
CA PRO A 224 21.36 17.76 9.49
C PRO A 224 21.29 16.44 10.27
N ASN A 225 22.28 15.57 10.06
CA ASN A 225 22.51 14.45 10.97
C ASN A 225 22.79 14.98 12.37
N THR A 226 22.34 14.24 13.38
CA THR A 226 22.28 14.70 14.77
C THR A 226 23.65 15.20 15.24
N LEU A 227 23.73 16.45 15.71
CA LEU A 227 24.95 16.95 16.30
C LEU A 227 25.04 16.39 17.72
N MET A 228 25.64 15.20 17.84
CA MET A 228 26.03 14.62 19.13
C MET A 228 27.26 15.35 19.72
N ASP A 229 27.32 16.68 19.53
CA ASP A 229 28.22 17.55 20.27
C ASP A 229 27.64 17.85 21.66
N LYS A 230 28.44 18.49 22.52
CA LYS A 230 28.01 18.87 23.88
C LYS A 230 26.92 19.96 23.91
N TYR A 231 26.68 20.65 22.81
CA TYR A 231 25.83 21.84 22.75
C TYR A 231 24.37 21.51 22.39
N GLU A 232 24.10 20.76 21.31
CA GLU A 232 22.72 20.31 20.98
C GLU A 232 22.22 19.34 22.06
N SER A 233 23.07 18.39 22.48
CA SER A 233 22.70 17.35 23.44
C SER A 233 22.37 17.86 24.85
N GLY A 234 22.93 19.02 25.26
CA GLY A 234 22.63 19.66 26.53
C GLY A 234 21.33 20.47 26.55
N TYR A 235 20.93 21.04 25.40
CA TYR A 235 19.87 22.05 25.34
C TYR A 235 18.70 21.73 24.39
N GLY A 236 18.77 20.64 23.63
CA GLY A 236 17.74 20.19 22.70
C GLY A 236 16.46 19.66 23.37
N TYR A 237 15.31 19.89 22.74
CA TYR A 237 13.99 19.48 23.24
C TYR A 237 13.46 18.18 22.58
N GLY A 238 14.37 17.32 22.10
CA GLY A 238 14.05 16.06 21.42
C GLY A 238 13.41 16.18 20.02
N GLN A 239 13.10 17.39 19.58
CA GLN A 239 12.75 17.71 18.17
C GLN A 239 14.02 18.16 17.43
N ARG A 240 14.01 18.14 16.09
CA ARG A 240 15.21 18.34 15.27
C ARG A 240 15.17 19.66 14.50
N PRO A 241 16.33 20.30 14.26
CA PRO A 241 16.42 21.35 13.26
C PRO A 241 16.19 20.76 11.86
N LEU A 242 15.43 21.46 11.03
CA LEU A 242 15.12 21.13 9.65
C LEU A 242 15.56 22.30 8.77
N LEU A 243 16.44 22.08 7.79
CA LEU A 243 16.95 23.14 6.91
C LEU A 243 15.83 23.61 5.96
N GLN A 244 15.50 24.90 6.03
CA GLN A 244 14.43 25.52 5.23
C GLN A 244 15.00 26.42 4.11
N TYR A 245 16.19 26.99 4.31
CA TYR A 245 16.88 27.78 3.30
C TYR A 245 18.40 27.76 3.50
N PRO A 246 19.19 27.58 2.42
CA PRO A 246 18.77 27.17 1.08
C PRO A 246 18.10 25.78 1.09
N PRO A 247 17.18 25.48 0.15
CA PRO A 247 16.57 24.16 0.04
C PRO A 247 17.61 23.11 -0.38
N GLY A 248 17.36 21.86 -0.01
CA GLY A 248 18.36 20.79 -0.07
C GLY A 248 18.91 20.48 -1.46
N ASP A 249 18.08 20.59 -2.48
CA ASP A 249 18.41 20.44 -3.91
C ASP A 249 19.37 21.53 -4.42
N THR A 250 19.30 22.75 -3.86
CA THR A 250 20.22 23.85 -4.18
C THR A 250 21.45 23.92 -3.26
N THR A 251 21.59 22.98 -2.31
CA THR A 251 22.65 22.99 -1.30
C THR A 251 23.79 22.04 -1.68
N SER A 252 25.04 22.50 -1.62
CA SER A 252 26.23 21.66 -1.85
C SER A 252 26.75 21.01 -0.56
N GLN A 253 27.73 20.11 -0.69
CA GLN A 253 28.34 19.46 0.48
C GLN A 253 29.07 20.46 1.37
N ALA A 254 29.87 21.37 0.79
CA ALA A 254 30.57 22.41 1.55
C ALA A 254 29.62 23.33 2.33
N MET A 255 28.43 23.61 1.79
CA MET A 255 27.38 24.36 2.47
C MET A 255 26.80 23.55 3.65
N ARG A 256 26.44 22.28 3.43
CA ARG A 256 26.01 21.35 4.50
C ARG A 256 27.03 21.27 5.62
N ASP A 257 28.30 21.11 5.28
CA ASP A 257 29.38 20.94 6.25
C ASP A 257 29.60 22.18 7.11
N TYR A 258 29.68 23.42 6.57
CA TYR A 258 29.73 24.59 7.46
C TYR A 258 28.49 24.62 8.34
N PHE A 259 27.26 24.44 7.81
CA PHE A 259 26.03 24.60 8.61
C PHE A 259 26.07 23.89 9.97
N VAL A 260 26.69 22.70 10.03
CA VAL A 260 26.91 21.90 11.24
C VAL A 260 28.29 22.02 11.89
N THR A 261 29.29 22.63 11.26
CA THR A 261 30.62 22.80 11.86
C THR A 261 30.58 23.84 12.97
N SER A 262 31.01 23.44 14.18
CA SER A 262 31.15 24.32 15.34
C SER A 262 31.86 25.63 14.97
N GLY A 263 31.21 26.77 15.22
CA GLY A 263 31.67 28.12 14.92
C GLY A 263 31.51 28.73 13.50
N VAL A 264 31.20 28.00 12.40
CA VAL A 264 31.48 28.42 10.95
C VAL A 264 30.30 28.34 9.67
N GLY A 265 29.58 27.46 10.53
CA GLY A 265 28.19 27.09 10.96
C GLY A 265 27.38 28.05 11.84
N PRO A 266 26.06 28.22 11.61
CA PRO A 266 25.14 28.90 12.51
C PRO A 266 24.45 27.99 13.53
N LEU A 267 24.22 26.69 13.22
CA LEU A 267 23.41 25.82 14.07
C LEU A 267 24.09 25.51 15.43
N PRO A 268 25.36 25.09 15.49
CA PRO A 268 26.08 24.97 16.76
C PRO A 268 26.13 26.29 17.55
N ARG A 269 26.39 27.41 16.86
CA ARG A 269 26.52 28.75 17.47
C ARG A 269 25.28 29.24 18.22
N MET A 270 24.10 28.73 17.90
CA MET A 270 22.88 28.99 18.67
C MET A 270 23.03 28.50 20.13
N PHE A 271 23.76 27.41 20.35
CA PHE A 271 23.93 26.74 21.64
C PHE A 271 25.30 26.97 22.30
N GLU A 272 26.38 27.11 21.50
CA GLU A 272 27.78 27.23 21.95
C GLU A 272 27.99 28.28 23.05
N TYR A 273 27.55 29.52 22.83
CA TYR A 273 27.73 30.62 23.78
C TYR A 273 27.05 30.33 25.12
N LEU A 274 25.81 29.82 25.08
CA LEU A 274 25.07 29.46 26.28
C LEU A 274 25.79 28.35 27.05
N TYR A 275 26.46 27.41 26.38
CA TYR A 275 27.22 26.37 27.05
C TYR A 275 28.48 26.93 27.72
N ASP A 276 29.41 27.49 26.94
CA ASP A 276 30.79 27.70 27.42
C ASP A 276 31.04 29.08 28.06
N ASN A 277 30.35 30.15 27.63
CA ASN A 277 30.81 31.54 27.84
C ASN A 277 29.80 32.48 28.54
N MET A 278 28.83 31.94 29.28
CA MET A 278 27.82 32.73 30.02
C MET A 278 28.39 33.70 31.08
N THR A 279 29.67 33.63 31.41
CA THR A 279 30.37 34.58 32.29
C THR A 279 30.86 35.86 31.62
N ASP A 280 30.64 36.04 30.31
CA ASP A 280 30.74 37.33 29.61
C ASP A 280 29.36 37.67 29.01
N PRO A 281 28.40 38.15 29.83
CA PRO A 281 26.99 38.29 29.46
C PRO A 281 26.71 39.29 28.34
N ASP A 282 27.66 40.19 28.06
CA ASP A 282 27.50 41.19 27.01
C ASP A 282 27.53 40.56 25.61
N ARG A 283 28.35 39.51 25.40
CA ARG A 283 28.56 38.85 24.09
C ARG A 283 27.39 38.01 23.57
N LEU A 284 26.30 37.83 24.32
CA LEU A 284 25.12 37.11 23.80
C LEU A 284 24.62 37.74 22.48
N ASP A 285 24.77 39.06 22.35
CA ASP A 285 24.36 39.84 21.19
C ASP A 285 25.24 39.57 19.93
N ASP A 286 26.47 39.04 20.10
CA ASP A 286 27.33 38.60 18.97
C ASP A 286 26.78 37.33 18.30
N HIS A 287 25.95 36.56 19.02
CA HIS A 287 25.44 35.25 18.60
C HIS A 287 23.96 35.30 18.18
N ILE A 288 23.10 36.06 18.89
CA ILE A 288 21.67 36.19 18.62
C ILE A 288 21.18 37.65 18.57
N ASP A 289 20.18 37.95 17.73
CA ASP A 289 19.38 39.18 17.87
C ASP A 289 18.51 38.99 19.12
N ILE A 290 19.02 39.47 20.25
CA ILE A 290 18.36 39.35 21.55
C ILE A 290 16.94 39.95 21.54
N GLY A 291 16.70 40.98 20.73
CA GLY A 291 15.37 41.57 20.53
C GLY A 291 14.41 40.63 19.81
N SER A 292 14.89 39.85 18.83
CA SER A 292 14.08 38.85 18.12
C SER A 292 13.68 37.71 19.05
N PHE A 293 14.58 37.25 19.91
CA PHE A 293 14.30 36.22 20.90
C PHE A 293 13.34 36.75 21.97
N VAL A 294 13.42 38.02 22.37
CA VAL A 294 12.44 38.65 23.27
C VAL A 294 11.06 38.81 22.60
N ASP A 295 10.99 39.28 21.36
CA ASP A 295 9.73 39.41 20.60
C ASP A 295 9.04 38.05 20.41
N TYR A 296 9.82 37.02 20.04
CA TYR A 296 9.35 35.64 19.90
C TYR A 296 8.90 35.06 21.25
N PHE A 297 9.67 35.29 22.31
CA PHE A 297 9.35 34.84 23.66
C PHE A 297 8.01 35.40 24.16
N LEU A 298 7.84 36.73 24.10
CA LEU A 298 6.66 37.42 24.60
C LEU A 298 5.40 37.02 23.83
N HIS A 299 5.52 36.85 22.51
CA HIS A 299 4.42 36.36 21.67
C HIS A 299 4.02 34.93 22.04
N THR A 300 5.01 34.06 22.21
CA THR A 300 4.82 32.64 22.55
C THR A 300 4.12 32.49 23.92
N GLU A 301 4.59 33.17 24.96
CA GLU A 301 3.98 33.16 26.30
C GLU A 301 2.57 33.76 26.35
N MET A 302 2.33 34.84 25.59
CA MET A 302 1.01 35.48 25.50
C MET A 302 0.00 34.62 24.74
N SER A 303 0.48 33.80 23.78
CA SER A 303 -0.38 32.93 22.98
C SER A 303 -0.93 31.71 23.72
N LEU A 304 -0.23 31.23 24.76
CA LEU A 304 -0.46 29.92 25.37
C LEU A 304 -0.45 28.75 24.36
N ASN A 305 0.35 28.82 23.30
CA ASN A 305 0.48 27.71 22.36
C ASN A 305 1.07 26.47 23.07
N GLN A 306 0.43 25.31 22.96
CA GLN A 306 0.90 24.08 23.58
C GLN A 306 2.22 23.55 22.97
N ASP A 307 2.49 23.92 21.73
CA ASP A 307 3.62 23.43 20.91
C ASP A 307 4.86 24.35 21.01
N SER A 308 4.76 25.39 21.85
CA SER A 308 5.77 26.42 22.12
C SER A 308 7.20 25.89 22.28
N TYR A 309 8.16 26.62 21.72
CA TYR A 309 9.62 26.40 21.83
C TYR A 309 10.19 25.10 21.26
N HIS A 310 9.37 24.19 20.71
CA HIS A 310 9.86 22.90 20.23
C HIS A 310 9.24 22.39 18.92
N ARG A 311 8.16 23.01 18.44
CA ARG A 311 7.51 22.72 17.16
C ARG A 311 7.17 24.02 16.44
N SER A 312 7.14 24.01 15.12
CA SER A 312 6.89 25.20 14.28
C SER A 312 7.80 26.40 14.62
N ALA A 313 8.99 26.15 15.18
CA ALA A 313 9.88 27.17 15.72
C ALA A 313 10.98 27.51 14.71
N TYR A 314 10.75 28.56 13.92
CA TYR A 314 11.67 29.04 12.91
C TYR A 314 12.79 29.91 13.48
N TYR A 315 13.96 29.82 12.86
CA TYR A 315 15.14 30.64 13.11
C TYR A 315 15.84 30.94 11.78
N PHE A 316 16.53 32.08 11.70
CA PHE A 316 17.32 32.44 10.51
C PHE A 316 18.58 33.23 10.88
N LYS A 317 19.55 33.29 9.97
CA LYS A 317 20.75 34.13 10.10
C LYS A 317 21.06 34.82 8.78
N ASP A 318 21.03 36.15 8.78
CA ASP A 318 21.45 36.94 7.61
C ASP A 318 22.98 37.13 7.57
N ARG A 319 23.51 37.57 6.43
CA ARG A 319 24.94 37.70 6.16
C ARG A 319 25.58 38.75 7.07
N ASN A 320 26.49 38.28 7.91
CA ASN A 320 27.16 39.02 8.99
C ASN A 320 26.27 39.37 10.22
N GLU A 321 24.95 39.15 10.17
CA GLU A 321 24.03 39.49 11.26
C GLU A 321 23.83 38.36 12.29
N PRO A 322 23.50 38.64 13.56
CA PRO A 322 23.21 37.61 14.56
C PRO A 322 22.01 36.70 14.21
N ILE A 323 21.92 35.53 14.86
CA ILE A 323 20.81 34.58 14.65
C ILE A 323 19.51 35.20 15.17
N ASN A 324 18.46 35.17 14.35
CA ASN A 324 17.13 35.68 14.66
C ASN A 324 16.15 34.53 15.00
N ALA A 325 15.22 34.79 15.91
CA ALA A 325 14.08 33.91 16.20
C ALA A 325 12.80 34.36 15.46
N GLY A 326 12.02 33.38 15.01
CA GLY A 326 10.84 33.58 14.15
C GLY A 326 11.16 33.43 12.66
N PRO A 327 10.20 33.76 11.77
CA PRO A 327 8.84 34.22 12.06
C PRO A 327 7.98 33.16 12.75
N VAL A 328 6.99 33.59 13.52
CA VAL A 328 6.08 32.67 14.25
C VAL A 328 5.12 31.94 13.30
N TRP A 329 4.76 30.68 13.62
CA TRP A 329 3.88 29.82 12.82
C TRP A 329 3.02 28.86 13.67
N ASP A 330 1.88 28.43 13.10
CA ASP A 330 0.85 27.48 13.62
C ASP A 330 0.37 27.68 15.07
N PHE A 331 -0.65 28.53 15.22
CA PHE A 331 -1.30 28.91 16.49
C PHE A 331 -2.76 28.44 16.57
N ASN A 332 -3.15 27.43 15.78
CA ASN A 332 -4.48 26.81 15.87
C ASN A 332 -4.84 26.30 17.28
N LEU A 333 -3.84 25.82 18.04
CA LEU A 333 -3.98 25.32 19.41
C LEU A 333 -3.56 26.34 20.49
N ALA A 334 -3.38 27.61 20.11
CA ALA A 334 -3.20 28.73 21.03
C ALA A 334 -4.54 29.22 21.63
N TYR A 335 -4.49 30.25 22.46
CA TYR A 335 -5.63 30.98 23.02
C TYR A 335 -6.73 30.03 23.52
N GLY A 336 -6.36 29.15 24.46
CA GLY A 336 -7.28 28.24 25.15
C GLY A 336 -7.81 27.04 24.34
N SER A 337 -7.27 26.75 23.14
CA SER A 337 -7.73 25.60 22.34
C SER A 337 -6.87 24.33 22.46
N GLY A 338 -5.60 24.45 22.85
CA GLY A 338 -4.70 23.31 23.09
C GLY A 338 -4.69 22.86 24.55
N ALA A 339 -3.74 21.99 24.91
CA ALA A 339 -3.57 21.47 26.28
C ALA A 339 -3.08 22.51 27.33
N LYS A 340 -2.98 23.79 26.96
CA LYS A 340 -2.52 24.91 27.81
C LYS A 340 -3.66 25.94 27.97
N THR A 341 -4.70 25.55 28.70
CA THR A 341 -5.93 26.35 28.83
C THR A 341 -6.02 27.23 30.09
N ASP A 342 -5.14 27.05 31.08
CA ASP A 342 -5.12 27.91 32.28
C ASP A 342 -4.25 29.16 32.03
N PRO A 343 -4.83 30.38 32.02
CA PRO A 343 -4.06 31.60 31.81
C PRO A 343 -3.08 31.89 32.96
N ASN A 344 -3.31 31.32 34.14
CA ASN A 344 -2.51 31.52 35.34
C ASN A 344 -1.32 30.57 35.45
N MET A 345 -1.16 29.64 34.49
CA MET A 345 -0.08 28.66 34.54
C MET A 345 1.29 29.32 34.44
N ASN A 346 2.29 28.72 35.07
CA ASN A 346 3.66 29.22 35.06
C ASN A 346 4.20 29.33 33.62
N TRP A 347 5.24 30.14 33.43
CA TRP A 347 5.88 30.41 32.14
C TRP A 347 6.15 29.12 31.33
N LEU A 348 5.72 29.11 30.06
CA LEU A 348 5.84 27.98 29.16
C LEU A 348 7.29 27.62 28.81
N TYR A 349 8.25 28.54 28.95
CA TYR A 349 9.67 28.22 28.74
C TYR A 349 10.28 27.30 29.81
N MET A 350 9.67 27.17 30.99
CA MET A 350 10.27 26.49 32.15
C MET A 350 10.69 25.01 31.96
N PRO A 351 10.13 24.24 31.00
CA PRO A 351 10.68 22.94 30.61
C PRO A 351 11.91 23.02 29.69
N SER A 352 12.05 24.07 28.89
CA SER A 352 13.10 24.20 27.87
C SER A 352 14.41 24.70 28.46
N THR A 353 15.42 23.84 28.51
CA THR A 353 16.76 24.15 29.03
C THR A 353 17.42 25.30 28.28
N PHE A 354 17.31 25.36 26.95
CA PHE A 354 17.75 26.50 26.13
C PHE A 354 17.14 27.85 26.59
N TRP A 355 15.80 27.96 26.61
CA TRP A 355 15.14 29.24 26.93
C TRP A 355 15.27 29.62 28.41
N LYS A 356 15.37 28.65 29.33
CA LYS A 356 15.74 28.91 30.74
C LYS A 356 17.10 29.58 30.86
N ARG A 357 18.05 29.14 30.03
CA ARG A 357 19.44 29.61 30.09
C ARG A 357 19.61 31.01 29.48
N LEU A 358 18.78 31.39 28.51
CA LEU A 358 18.60 32.80 28.10
C LEU A 358 18.17 33.69 29.28
N PHE A 359 17.26 33.22 30.15
CA PHE A 359 16.89 33.96 31.37
C PHE A 359 18.00 34.09 32.42
N CYS A 360 19.13 33.37 32.27
CA CYS A 360 20.31 33.58 33.10
C CYS A 360 21.21 34.73 32.57
N ASN A 361 20.89 35.31 31.42
CA ASN A 361 21.50 36.55 30.93
C ASN A 361 20.72 37.80 31.41
N TYR A 362 21.44 38.83 31.88
CA TYR A 362 20.82 40.02 32.47
C TYR A 362 20.09 40.92 31.45
N LYS A 363 20.63 41.06 30.23
CA LYS A 363 19.97 41.80 29.15
C LYS A 363 18.64 41.13 28.82
N PHE A 364 18.64 39.82 28.61
CA PHE A 364 17.43 39.09 28.23
C PHE A 364 16.33 39.22 29.30
N ALA A 365 16.65 38.97 30.57
CA ALA A 365 15.69 39.07 31.68
C ALA A 365 15.07 40.47 31.82
N GLY A 366 15.86 41.54 31.67
CA GLY A 366 15.38 42.92 31.74
C GLY A 366 14.64 43.39 30.48
N LEU A 367 15.13 43.03 29.29
CA LEU A 367 14.51 43.40 28.01
C LEU A 367 13.13 42.76 27.81
N VAL A 368 12.90 41.53 28.31
CA VAL A 368 11.56 40.91 28.34
C VAL A 368 10.55 41.82 29.05
N THR A 369 10.89 42.36 30.23
CA THR A 369 10.01 43.30 30.94
C THR A 369 9.84 44.61 30.16
N LYS A 370 10.95 45.19 29.67
CA LYS A 370 10.92 46.50 28.99
C LYS A 370 10.06 46.47 27.72
N ARG A 371 10.25 45.43 26.91
CA ARG A 371 9.53 45.23 25.64
C ARG A 371 8.06 44.89 25.85
N TRP A 372 7.74 44.06 26.86
CA TRP A 372 6.34 43.78 27.21
C TRP A 372 5.57 45.05 27.54
N ARG A 373 6.13 45.93 28.39
CA ARG A 373 5.53 47.22 28.75
C ARG A 373 5.33 48.13 27.53
N GLN A 374 6.30 48.19 26.60
CA GLN A 374 6.19 48.96 25.36
C GLN A 374 5.04 48.44 24.46
N LEU A 375 4.94 47.13 24.27
CA LEU A 375 3.92 46.51 23.42
C LEU A 375 2.52 46.65 24.04
N ARG A 376 2.38 46.39 25.35
CA ARG A 376 1.11 46.50 26.09
C ARG A 376 0.54 47.92 26.17
N ALA A 377 1.39 48.94 26.12
CA ALA A 377 0.97 50.32 26.05
C ALA A 377 0.41 50.71 24.66
N ASN A 378 0.69 49.95 23.60
CA ASN A 378 0.41 50.31 22.20
C ASN A 378 -0.26 49.15 21.43
N GLU A 379 0.48 48.48 20.55
CA GLU A 379 -0.04 47.45 19.63
C GLU A 379 -0.73 46.28 20.34
N TRP A 380 -0.22 45.85 21.49
CA TRP A 380 -0.76 44.74 22.30
C TRP A 380 -1.62 45.25 23.48
N SER A 381 -2.09 46.50 23.42
CA SER A 381 -3.09 46.97 24.38
C SER A 381 -4.37 46.16 24.27
N SER A 382 -5.09 46.00 25.38
CA SER A 382 -6.34 45.23 25.38
C SER A 382 -7.42 45.85 24.48
N ALA A 383 -7.37 47.17 24.25
CA ALA A 383 -8.25 47.85 23.30
C ALA A 383 -7.85 47.59 21.84
N SER A 384 -6.56 47.57 21.54
CA SER A 384 -6.02 47.23 20.21
C SER A 384 -6.42 45.81 19.80
N ILE A 385 -6.25 44.84 20.71
CA ILE A 385 -6.62 43.43 20.53
C ILE A 385 -8.13 43.29 20.33
N GLN A 386 -8.94 43.89 21.21
CA GLN A 386 -10.41 43.84 21.12
C GLN A 386 -10.89 44.39 19.78
N LYS A 387 -10.39 45.56 19.37
CA LYS A 387 -10.73 46.20 18.09
C LYS A 387 -10.34 45.33 16.90
N PHE A 388 -9.12 44.79 16.87
CA PHE A 388 -8.66 43.93 15.77
C PHE A 388 -9.53 42.68 15.63
N VAL A 389 -9.83 42.01 16.74
CA VAL A 389 -10.72 40.83 16.75
C VAL A 389 -12.13 41.21 16.29
N ASP A 390 -12.75 42.24 16.86
CA ASP A 390 -14.10 42.66 16.48
C ASP A 390 -14.20 43.08 15.01
N ASP A 391 -13.21 43.80 14.47
CA ASP A 391 -13.22 44.19 13.06
C ASP A 391 -13.02 42.98 12.12
N GLY A 392 -12.20 42.00 12.51
CA GLY A 392 -11.98 40.77 11.75
C GLY A 392 -13.16 39.80 11.76
N VAL A 393 -13.93 39.71 12.86
CA VAL A 393 -15.05 38.74 12.98
C VAL A 393 -16.37 39.26 12.41
N LYS A 394 -16.60 40.58 12.32
CA LYS A 394 -17.84 41.17 11.77
C LYS A 394 -18.33 40.58 10.42
N PRO A 395 -17.50 40.42 9.37
CA PRO A 395 -17.96 39.81 8.12
C PRO A 395 -18.29 38.32 8.28
N ILE A 396 -17.62 37.61 9.20
CA ILE A 396 -17.91 36.21 9.51
C ILE A 396 -19.24 36.11 10.26
N GLU A 397 -19.46 36.94 11.28
CA GLU A 397 -20.70 37.01 12.05
C GLU A 397 -21.91 37.22 11.13
N ARG A 398 -21.86 38.23 10.25
CA ARG A 398 -22.93 38.49 9.25
C ARG A 398 -23.16 37.32 8.30
N GLN A 399 -22.11 36.65 7.84
CA GLN A 399 -22.26 35.48 6.95
C GLN A 399 -22.94 34.31 7.67
N LEU A 400 -22.59 34.08 8.94
CA LEU A 400 -23.13 32.98 9.74
C LEU A 400 -24.58 33.20 10.18
N GLU A 401 -25.10 34.44 10.21
CA GLU A 401 -26.55 34.72 10.38
C GLU A 401 -27.43 34.02 9.33
N HIS A 402 -26.87 33.70 8.16
CA HIS A 402 -27.57 33.02 7.08
C HIS A 402 -27.41 31.48 7.10
N CYS A 403 -26.79 30.93 8.13
CA CYS A 403 -26.60 29.50 8.37
C CYS A 403 -27.47 29.00 9.55
N SER A 404 -28.00 27.77 9.45
CA SER A 404 -28.84 27.15 10.50
C SER A 404 -28.07 26.38 11.59
N ASP A 405 -26.88 25.86 11.26
CA ASP A 405 -25.92 25.29 12.20
C ASP A 405 -24.54 25.83 11.80
N TRP A 406 -24.09 26.89 12.46
CA TRP A 406 -22.93 27.69 12.01
C TRP A 406 -21.63 26.87 11.85
N MET A 407 -21.54 25.70 12.49
CA MET A 407 -20.40 24.80 12.39
C MET A 407 -20.46 23.84 11.18
N SER A 408 -21.63 23.64 10.56
CA SER A 408 -21.82 22.63 9.51
C SER A 408 -21.06 22.93 8.21
N SER A 409 -21.04 21.94 7.31
CA SER A 409 -20.52 22.07 5.95
C SER A 409 -21.49 22.73 4.96
N ASP A 410 -22.66 23.21 5.41
CA ASP A 410 -23.66 23.79 4.53
C ASP A 410 -23.25 25.17 4.00
N LEU A 411 -23.87 25.60 2.90
CA LEU A 411 -23.60 26.88 2.26
C LEU A 411 -23.83 28.06 3.24
N GLN A 412 -22.87 28.99 3.29
CA GLN A 412 -22.69 30.09 4.27
C GLN A 412 -21.97 29.71 5.59
N CYS A 413 -22.03 28.44 6.01
CA CYS A 413 -21.55 27.99 7.32
C CYS A 413 -20.01 27.89 7.41
N ALA A 414 -19.44 27.84 8.62
CA ALA A 414 -18.00 27.88 8.83
C ALA A 414 -17.27 26.60 8.37
N HIS A 415 -17.94 25.44 8.46
CA HIS A 415 -17.36 24.10 8.36
C HIS A 415 -16.22 23.89 9.36
N VAL A 416 -16.56 23.61 10.63
CA VAL A 416 -15.63 23.35 11.74
C VAL A 416 -16.13 22.15 12.55
N SER A 417 -15.26 21.55 13.37
CA SER A 417 -15.62 20.40 14.22
C SER A 417 -16.75 20.76 15.19
N THR A 418 -17.79 19.91 15.31
CA THR A 418 -18.98 20.15 16.14
C THR A 418 -18.80 19.87 17.64
N GLY A 419 -17.55 19.69 18.10
CA GLY A 419 -17.23 19.40 19.51
C GLY A 419 -16.82 20.64 20.30
N GLY A 420 -17.61 21.00 21.32
CA GLY A 420 -17.30 22.10 22.25
C GLY A 420 -18.53 22.55 23.05
N GLY A 421 -18.31 23.30 24.13
CA GLY A 421 -19.39 23.78 25.02
C GLY A 421 -20.08 25.09 24.58
N ALA A 422 -19.49 25.81 23.64
CA ALA A 422 -20.02 27.05 23.06
C ALA A 422 -21.29 26.79 22.24
N LYS A 423 -22.24 27.74 22.23
CA LYS A 423 -23.51 27.60 21.49
C LYS A 423 -23.54 28.44 20.22
N THR A 424 -22.81 29.54 20.21
CA THR A 424 -22.71 30.49 19.11
C THR A 424 -21.25 30.75 18.73
N TYR A 425 -21.01 31.27 17.52
CA TYR A 425 -19.69 31.74 17.12
C TYR A 425 -19.16 32.86 18.04
N ARG A 426 -20.03 33.75 18.53
CA ARG A 426 -19.64 34.83 19.45
C ARG A 426 -19.10 34.31 20.79
N ASP A 427 -19.60 33.17 21.29
CA ASP A 427 -19.08 32.54 22.51
C ASP A 427 -17.62 32.07 22.34
N GLU A 428 -17.24 31.57 21.16
CA GLU A 428 -15.85 31.20 20.84
C GLU A 428 -14.95 32.44 20.76
N ILE A 429 -15.42 33.53 20.12
CA ILE A 429 -14.70 34.80 20.08
C ILE A 429 -14.49 35.37 21.49
N GLN A 430 -15.53 35.35 22.33
CA GLN A 430 -15.42 35.81 23.71
C GLN A 430 -14.48 34.91 24.54
N THR A 431 -14.40 33.62 24.23
CA THR A 431 -13.44 32.70 24.87
C THR A 431 -12.00 33.08 24.52
N VAL A 432 -11.70 33.39 23.25
CA VAL A 432 -10.37 33.89 22.80
C VAL A 432 -10.02 35.23 23.44
N LEU A 433 -10.98 36.15 23.56
CA LEU A 433 -10.78 37.45 24.21
C LEU A 433 -10.53 37.32 25.71
N ASN A 434 -11.33 36.50 26.41
CA ASN A 434 -11.19 36.27 27.84
C ASN A 434 -9.82 35.65 28.18
N ILE A 435 -9.38 34.64 27.43
CA ILE A 435 -8.11 33.93 27.71
C ILE A 435 -6.89 34.80 27.41
N ILE A 436 -6.88 35.58 26.32
CA ILE A 436 -5.75 36.48 26.02
C ILE A 436 -5.69 37.66 27.00
N GLN A 437 -6.84 38.19 27.45
CA GLN A 437 -6.88 39.22 28.48
C GLN A 437 -6.39 38.67 29.83
N ALA A 438 -6.85 37.48 30.24
CA ALA A 438 -6.41 36.84 31.48
C ALA A 438 -4.91 36.51 31.45
N ARG A 439 -4.37 36.00 30.34
CA ARG A 439 -2.93 35.75 30.19
C ARG A 439 -2.14 37.05 30.19
N SER A 440 -2.63 38.10 29.51
CA SER A 440 -1.98 39.42 29.53
C SER A 440 -1.88 39.96 30.96
N ASN A 441 -2.97 39.91 31.73
CA ASN A 441 -3.00 40.36 33.12
C ASN A 441 -2.06 39.51 34.02
N TRP A 442 -1.94 38.19 33.75
CA TRP A 442 -0.98 37.33 34.46
C TRP A 442 0.47 37.69 34.12
N ILE A 443 0.79 37.97 32.86
CA ILE A 443 2.12 38.40 32.43
C ILE A 443 2.41 39.78 33.02
N ASP A 444 1.49 40.75 32.94
CA ASP A 444 1.57 42.07 33.58
C ASP A 444 1.90 41.97 35.08
N ALA A 445 1.37 40.95 35.77
CA ALA A 445 1.63 40.69 37.18
C ALA A 445 2.92 39.87 37.46
N ASN A 446 3.57 39.26 36.46
CA ASN A 446 4.72 38.36 36.64
C ASN A 446 6.00 38.74 35.88
N VAL A 447 5.96 39.78 35.04
CA VAL A 447 7.16 40.53 34.62
C VAL A 447 7.66 41.46 35.75
N GLY A 448 8.61 42.35 35.45
CA GLY A 448 9.33 43.15 36.46
C GLY A 448 10.53 42.40 37.00
N GLY A 449 11.02 42.81 38.17
CA GLY A 449 12.16 42.18 38.85
C GLY A 449 12.01 40.69 39.15
N LYS A 450 10.80 40.11 39.01
CA LYS A 450 10.53 38.67 39.14
C LYS A 450 11.29 37.80 38.14
N LEU A 451 11.81 38.39 37.05
CA LEU A 451 12.68 37.69 36.09
C LEU A 451 14.16 37.70 36.54
N TYR A 452 14.54 38.60 37.45
CA TYR A 452 15.84 38.62 38.08
C TYR A 452 15.92 37.65 39.27
N LYS A 453 17.09 37.05 39.48
CA LYS A 453 17.34 35.98 40.45
C LYS A 453 18.84 35.73 40.68
N SER A 454 19.16 35.07 41.79
CA SER A 454 20.42 34.32 41.93
C SER A 454 20.45 33.13 40.98
N LEU A 455 21.64 32.77 40.50
CA LEU A 455 21.84 31.74 39.49
C LEU A 455 22.62 30.54 40.05
N ASP A 456 22.17 29.36 39.65
CA ASP A 456 22.79 28.06 39.93
C ASP A 456 22.41 27.06 38.83
N GLU A 457 22.95 25.83 38.89
CA GLU A 457 22.63 24.77 37.92
C GLU A 457 21.15 24.35 37.95
N ALA A 458 20.46 24.47 39.09
CA ALA A 458 19.04 24.15 39.20
C ALA A 458 18.15 25.16 38.45
N THR A 459 18.60 26.43 38.43
CA THR A 459 17.94 27.56 37.78
C THR A 459 18.26 27.62 36.28
N CYS A 460 19.53 27.45 35.91
CA CYS A 460 20.02 27.63 34.54
C CYS A 460 20.15 26.33 33.73
N SER A 461 19.95 25.16 34.34
CA SER A 461 20.41 23.85 33.85
C SER A 461 21.94 23.73 33.87
N SER A 462 22.46 22.50 33.92
CA SER A 462 23.90 22.23 33.99
C SER A 462 24.66 22.60 32.71
N GLY A 463 25.99 22.73 32.86
CA GLY A 463 26.93 23.14 31.82
C GLY A 463 27.54 24.51 32.10
N GLY A 464 28.81 24.70 31.72
CA GLY A 464 29.54 25.97 31.80
C GLY A 464 29.76 26.58 33.19
N PRO A 465 30.58 27.64 33.27
CA PRO A 465 30.55 28.56 34.40
C PRO A 465 29.34 29.50 34.28
N LEU A 466 28.82 29.96 35.42
CA LEU A 466 27.68 30.90 35.49
C LEU A 466 28.05 32.15 36.31
N PRO A 467 27.50 33.34 35.98
CA PRO A 467 27.49 34.48 36.88
C PRO A 467 26.64 34.17 38.14
N LYS A 468 26.78 34.94 39.23
CA LYS A 468 26.01 34.72 40.47
C LYS A 468 24.57 35.23 40.39
N PHE A 469 24.36 36.30 39.61
CA PHE A 469 23.07 36.96 39.42
C PHE A 469 22.90 37.36 37.96
N ASN A 470 21.67 37.38 37.47
CA ASN A 470 21.32 37.97 36.17
C ASN A 470 20.98 39.47 36.28
N CYS A 471 21.67 40.23 37.15
CA CYS A 471 21.44 41.67 37.32
C CYS A 471 22.22 42.56 36.35
N ALA A 472 23.51 42.28 36.16
CA ALA A 472 24.46 43.15 35.48
C ALA A 472 25.50 42.34 34.69
N ALA A 473 26.27 43.02 33.83
CA ALA A 473 27.33 42.41 33.02
C ALA A 473 28.42 41.71 33.84
N ASP A 474 28.75 42.22 35.04
CA ASP A 474 29.76 41.58 35.90
C ASP A 474 29.26 40.31 36.60
N GLY A 475 27.94 40.05 36.57
CA GLY A 475 27.32 38.90 37.21
C GLY A 475 27.45 38.82 38.73
N ASN A 476 27.94 39.88 39.40
CA ASN A 476 28.28 39.92 40.82
C ASN A 476 27.44 40.93 41.60
N ASP A 477 26.93 41.98 40.96
CA ASP A 477 25.91 42.86 41.52
C ASP A 477 24.59 42.10 41.77
N SER A 478 23.94 42.36 42.91
CA SER A 478 22.64 41.80 43.28
C SER A 478 21.55 42.87 43.50
N GLY A 479 21.85 44.16 43.26
CA GLY A 479 20.94 45.27 43.57
C GLY A 479 19.60 45.20 42.83
N CYS A 480 19.56 44.56 41.65
CA CYS A 480 18.34 44.36 40.87
C CYS A 480 17.30 43.45 41.56
N LEU A 481 17.72 42.66 42.56
CA LEU A 481 16.81 41.85 43.39
C LEU A 481 16.02 42.72 44.40
N SER A 482 16.53 43.92 44.70
CA SER A 482 15.90 44.90 45.61
C SER A 482 15.27 46.09 44.88
N ASP A 483 15.92 46.61 43.84
CA ASP A 483 15.39 47.64 42.95
C ASP A 483 15.63 47.24 41.48
N PRO A 484 14.68 46.51 40.86
CA PRO A 484 14.84 46.04 39.49
C PRO A 484 14.65 47.15 38.45
N GLU A 485 13.98 48.24 38.79
CA GLU A 485 13.53 49.24 37.82
C GLU A 485 14.71 50.10 37.32
N VAL A 486 15.72 50.35 38.16
CA VAL A 486 16.97 51.00 37.76
C VAL A 486 17.68 50.21 36.65
N TYR A 487 17.75 48.88 36.77
CA TYR A 487 18.43 48.02 35.79
C TYR A 487 17.62 47.93 34.49
N ILE A 488 16.30 47.78 34.58
CA ILE A 488 15.39 47.77 33.42
C ILE A 488 15.37 49.14 32.71
N ALA A 489 15.51 50.25 33.44
CA ALA A 489 15.60 51.59 32.87
C ALA A 489 16.85 51.78 32.00
N ASN A 490 17.99 51.23 32.43
CA ASN A 490 19.29 51.40 31.75
C ASN A 490 19.44 50.57 30.45
N LEU A 491 18.69 49.48 30.26
CA LEU A 491 18.79 48.64 29.05
C LEU A 491 18.12 49.28 27.82
N SER A 492 18.84 49.44 26.70
CA SER A 492 18.22 49.78 25.40
C SER A 492 17.68 48.54 24.69
N PHE A 493 16.44 48.57 24.22
CA PHE A 493 15.94 47.52 23.31
C PHE A 493 16.55 47.74 21.92
N PRO A 494 17.11 46.69 21.26
CA PRO A 494 17.80 46.85 19.98
C PRO A 494 16.86 47.22 18.84
N SER A 495 17.40 47.89 17.82
CA SER A 495 16.72 48.13 16.55
C SER A 495 16.53 46.84 15.76
N ILE A 496 15.44 46.72 15.01
CA ILE A 496 15.25 45.62 14.06
C ILE A 496 16.25 45.79 12.91
N HIS A 497 17.15 44.82 12.76
CA HIS A 497 18.15 44.77 11.70
C HIS A 497 17.47 44.78 10.33
N GLN A 498 18.06 45.50 9.37
CA GLN A 498 17.60 45.47 7.98
C GLN A 498 18.18 44.26 7.27
N ALA A 499 17.51 43.80 6.21
CA ALA A 499 18.03 42.73 5.36
C ALA A 499 19.30 43.20 4.64
N TYR A 500 20.27 42.29 4.47
CA TYR A 500 21.53 42.57 3.81
C TYR A 500 21.33 43.12 2.38
N ASP A 501 21.88 44.31 2.11
CA ASP A 501 21.75 45.08 0.86
C ASP A 501 23.02 45.05 -0.02
N GLY A 502 24.08 44.39 0.45
CA GLY A 502 25.33 44.23 -0.27
C GLY A 502 25.27 43.21 -1.43
N PRO A 503 26.41 42.97 -2.11
CA PRO A 503 26.45 42.08 -3.27
C PRO A 503 26.08 40.62 -2.96
N GLU A 504 25.43 39.97 -3.93
CA GLU A 504 25.32 38.51 -3.95
C GLU A 504 26.71 37.83 -4.09
N CYS A 505 26.74 36.51 -3.91
CA CYS A 505 27.97 35.74 -3.88
C CYS A 505 28.80 35.88 -5.17
N SER A 506 30.08 36.19 -4.99
CA SER A 506 30.90 36.88 -6.00
C SER A 506 31.83 35.99 -6.83
N GLY A 507 31.76 34.66 -6.68
CA GLY A 507 32.52 33.70 -7.47
C GLY A 507 31.71 32.99 -8.55
N ASP A 508 32.42 32.35 -9.49
CA ASP A 508 31.91 31.23 -10.28
C ASP A 508 31.97 29.95 -9.42
N ALA A 509 30.91 29.15 -9.41
CA ALA A 509 30.93 27.86 -8.73
C ALA A 509 31.62 26.80 -9.60
N ASP A 510 32.66 26.14 -9.06
CA ASP A 510 33.27 24.97 -9.71
C ASP A 510 32.36 23.74 -9.56
N TYR A 511 31.39 23.61 -10.47
CA TYR A 511 30.49 22.47 -10.55
C TYR A 511 31.19 21.15 -10.91
N ASN A 512 32.47 21.17 -11.31
CA ASN A 512 33.24 19.93 -11.55
C ASN A 512 33.68 19.29 -10.23
N ASN A 513 33.76 20.07 -9.15
CA ASN A 513 34.04 19.55 -7.82
C ASN A 513 32.73 19.09 -7.13
N ALA A 514 32.64 17.79 -6.84
CA ALA A 514 31.50 17.17 -6.18
C ALA A 514 31.20 17.75 -4.77
N THR A 515 32.15 18.38 -4.08
CA THR A 515 31.85 19.06 -2.80
C THR A 515 31.14 20.41 -2.99
N SER A 516 31.32 21.03 -4.16
CA SER A 516 30.87 22.38 -4.48
C SER A 516 29.56 22.39 -5.27
N ALA A 517 29.31 21.37 -6.08
CA ALA A 517 28.06 21.22 -6.82
C ALA A 517 26.83 21.09 -5.88
N PRO A 518 25.69 21.74 -6.19
CA PRO A 518 24.41 21.47 -5.53
C PRO A 518 24.01 19.99 -5.68
N SER A 519 23.52 19.38 -4.61
CA SER A 519 23.17 17.95 -4.62
C SER A 519 22.10 17.62 -3.59
N VAL A 520 21.09 16.83 -3.98
CA VAL A 520 20.25 16.11 -3.01
C VAL A 520 21.11 15.04 -2.33
N ASP A 521 21.38 15.26 -1.05
CA ASP A 521 22.10 14.37 -0.15
C ASP A 521 21.08 13.56 0.67
N TYR A 522 21.00 12.27 0.35
CA TYR A 522 20.13 11.32 1.01
C TYR A 522 20.46 11.10 2.49
N CYS A 523 21.63 11.56 2.95
CA CYS A 523 22.00 11.56 4.35
C CYS A 523 21.51 12.76 5.15
N TRP A 524 21.01 13.79 4.47
CA TRP A 524 20.25 14.85 5.13
C TRP A 524 18.73 14.64 4.95
N LEU A 525 18.29 13.66 4.16
CA LEU A 525 16.88 13.28 4.07
C LEU A 525 16.46 12.40 5.26
N SER A 526 15.58 12.93 6.11
CA SER A 526 15.10 12.22 7.30
C SER A 526 14.04 11.14 7.00
N VAL A 527 13.96 10.13 7.87
CA VAL A 527 13.12 8.92 7.70
C VAL A 527 11.66 9.07 8.10
N GLY A 528 11.32 10.09 8.89
CA GLY A 528 9.97 10.26 9.45
C GLY A 528 9.89 10.02 10.96
N THR A 529 8.66 10.07 11.48
CA THR A 529 8.37 10.34 12.90
C THR A 529 7.98 9.12 13.73
N TYR A 530 7.70 7.97 13.10
CA TYR A 530 6.94 6.87 13.70
C TYR A 530 7.72 5.56 13.74
N ILE A 531 8.83 5.55 14.48
CA ILE A 531 9.54 4.34 14.91
C ILE A 531 9.41 4.29 16.45
N GLU A 532 8.40 3.57 16.95
CA GLU A 532 8.04 3.55 18.38
C GLU A 532 8.93 2.63 19.25
N ASP A 533 9.79 1.80 18.66
CA ASP A 533 10.57 0.78 19.38
C ASP A 533 11.92 1.29 19.95
N GLY A 534 12.25 2.56 19.72
CA GLY A 534 13.50 3.18 20.15
C GLY A 534 14.67 3.02 19.17
N THR A 535 14.49 2.31 18.05
CA THR A 535 15.51 2.17 16.98
C THR A 535 15.55 3.39 16.06
N VAL A 536 15.70 4.59 16.64
CA VAL A 536 16.13 5.78 15.88
C VAL A 536 17.61 5.61 15.55
N THR A 537 17.88 4.78 14.53
CA THR A 537 19.19 4.66 13.91
C THR A 537 19.57 6.03 13.31
N PRO A 538 20.78 6.56 13.57
CA PRO A 538 21.13 7.94 13.23
C PRO A 538 21.55 8.08 11.76
N PHE A 539 20.75 7.54 10.83
CA PHE A 539 21.20 7.16 9.50
C PHE A 539 20.34 7.69 8.34
N CYS A 540 21.02 7.93 7.21
CA CYS A 540 20.52 8.43 5.93
C CYS A 540 19.26 7.72 5.43
N SER A 541 18.11 8.38 5.40
CA SER A 541 16.87 7.97 4.70
C SER A 541 16.46 6.48 4.78
N GLY A 542 16.92 5.71 5.77
CA GLY A 542 16.71 4.27 5.93
C GLY A 542 17.72 3.36 5.19
N ASN A 543 18.71 3.93 4.49
CA ASN A 543 19.56 3.28 3.48
C ASN A 543 21.07 3.57 3.66
N GLY A 544 21.61 3.59 4.88
CA GLY A 544 23.05 3.81 5.04
C GLY A 544 23.60 3.87 6.47
N TYR A 545 24.84 4.32 6.59
CA TYR A 545 25.49 4.75 7.83
C TYR A 545 26.05 6.16 7.63
N CYS A 546 25.92 7.07 8.61
CA CYS A 546 26.67 8.31 8.61
C CYS A 546 27.37 8.57 9.95
N PRO A 547 28.65 8.99 9.96
CA PRO A 547 29.29 9.59 11.13
C PRO A 547 28.59 10.88 11.60
N THR A 548 28.83 11.27 12.85
CA THR A 548 28.40 12.57 13.38
C THR A 548 29.45 13.65 13.12
N GLY A 549 29.03 14.83 12.66
CA GLY A 549 29.88 16.01 12.51
C GLY A 549 30.13 16.42 11.04
N PRO A 550 30.95 17.47 10.82
CA PRO A 550 31.26 17.96 9.48
C PRO A 550 32.29 17.10 8.75
N ASN A 551 32.19 17.07 7.41
CA ASN A 551 32.91 16.16 6.51
C ASN A 551 32.57 14.68 6.74
N ALA A 552 31.41 14.38 7.33
CA ALA A 552 30.97 13.00 7.56
C ALA A 552 30.71 12.29 6.23
N THR A 553 31.63 11.42 5.83
CA THR A 553 31.50 10.55 4.65
C THR A 553 30.50 9.43 4.92
N CYS A 554 29.23 9.78 4.79
CA CYS A 554 28.15 8.84 4.91
C CYS A 554 28.17 7.80 3.76
N THR A 555 27.85 6.54 4.06
CA THR A 555 27.72 5.48 3.05
C THR A 555 26.24 5.27 2.72
N CYS A 556 25.77 5.85 1.62
CA CYS A 556 24.46 5.55 1.04
C CYS A 556 24.50 4.23 0.26
N ILE A 557 23.62 3.30 0.61
CA ILE A 557 23.31 2.13 -0.20
C ILE A 557 22.49 2.61 -1.41
N ARG A 558 23.09 2.63 -2.60
CA ARG A 558 22.28 2.72 -3.84
C ARG A 558 21.41 1.46 -3.91
N GLU A 559 20.16 1.59 -4.35
CA GLU A 559 19.24 0.46 -4.58
C GLU A 559 19.69 -0.37 -5.82
N CYS A 560 20.83 -1.05 -5.68
CA CYS A 560 21.48 -1.83 -6.73
C CYS A 560 21.65 -3.29 -6.30
N TYR A 561 21.44 -4.21 -7.24
CA TYR A 561 21.25 -5.63 -6.97
C TYR A 561 22.05 -6.51 -7.93
N GLU A 562 22.54 -7.64 -7.42
CA GLU A 562 23.23 -8.65 -8.23
C GLU A 562 22.30 -9.51 -9.06
N PHE A 563 21.03 -9.58 -8.65
CA PHE A 563 19.94 -10.15 -9.43
C PHE A 563 19.35 -9.09 -10.35
N PRO A 564 18.76 -9.50 -11.49
CA PRO A 564 17.94 -8.61 -12.30
C PRO A 564 16.79 -8.04 -11.46
N ILE A 565 16.49 -6.76 -11.67
CA ILE A 565 15.31 -6.14 -11.09
C ILE A 565 14.13 -6.37 -12.04
N VAL A 566 12.99 -6.77 -11.49
CA VAL A 566 11.69 -6.73 -12.16
C VAL A 566 10.81 -5.72 -11.43
N ILE A 567 10.28 -4.73 -12.14
CA ILE A 567 9.37 -3.73 -11.59
C ILE A 567 7.99 -3.89 -12.23
N VAL A 568 7.03 -4.43 -11.49
CA VAL A 568 5.64 -4.55 -11.92
C VAL A 568 4.90 -3.27 -11.55
N LYS A 569 4.28 -2.60 -12.52
CA LYS A 569 3.62 -1.30 -12.34
C LYS A 569 2.18 -1.35 -12.83
N ALA A 570 1.22 -1.16 -11.92
CA ALA A 570 -0.19 -0.97 -12.27
C ALA A 570 -0.37 0.28 -13.16
N THR A 571 -1.16 0.20 -14.23
CA THR A 571 -1.26 1.30 -15.23
C THR A 571 -2.60 2.02 -15.31
N LYS A 572 -3.67 1.44 -14.74
CA LYS A 572 -5.05 2.00 -14.83
C LYS A 572 -5.85 1.92 -13.55
N GLU A 573 -5.62 0.88 -12.76
CA GLU A 573 -6.33 0.60 -11.51
C GLU A 573 -5.36 -0.08 -10.53
N ALA A 574 -5.59 0.06 -9.23
CA ALA A 574 -4.77 -0.61 -8.24
C ALA A 574 -5.00 -2.13 -8.20
N PHE A 575 -4.01 -2.87 -7.72
CA PHE A 575 -4.19 -4.25 -7.27
C PHE A 575 -5.24 -4.33 -6.16
N PRO A 576 -5.90 -5.49 -5.98
CA PRO A 576 -6.88 -5.68 -4.93
C PRO A 576 -6.24 -5.58 -3.54
N ASP A 577 -6.94 -4.95 -2.60
CA ASP A 577 -6.54 -4.80 -1.20
C ASP A 577 -6.16 -6.16 -0.58
N PRO A 578 -4.90 -6.38 -0.14
CA PRO A 578 -4.43 -7.66 0.40
C PRO A 578 -5.21 -8.12 1.64
N THR A 579 -5.85 -7.21 2.38
CA THR A 579 -6.67 -7.53 3.55
C THR A 579 -8.02 -8.19 3.18
N CYS A 580 -8.43 -8.18 1.91
CA CYS A 580 -9.72 -8.75 1.47
C CYS A 580 -9.90 -10.23 1.84
N ASN A 581 -8.80 -10.98 1.97
CA ASN A 581 -8.81 -12.39 2.40
C ASN A 581 -9.14 -12.58 3.89
N GLN A 582 -9.00 -11.55 4.72
CA GLN A 582 -9.26 -11.59 6.17
C GLN A 582 -10.75 -11.41 6.50
N GLN A 583 -11.59 -11.17 5.49
CA GLN A 583 -13.04 -11.07 5.66
C GLN A 583 -13.67 -12.45 5.89
N ARG A 584 -14.73 -12.49 6.70
CA ARG A 584 -15.40 -13.76 7.12
C ARG A 584 -16.00 -14.56 5.95
N TYR A 585 -16.30 -13.89 4.85
CA TYR A 585 -16.79 -14.46 3.60
C TYR A 585 -16.13 -13.69 2.43
N PRO A 586 -14.90 -14.04 2.02
CA PRO A 586 -14.18 -13.28 1.00
C PRO A 586 -14.88 -13.42 -0.36
N ALA A 587 -15.01 -12.31 -1.10
CA ALA A 587 -15.62 -12.31 -2.42
C ALA A 587 -14.86 -13.25 -3.37
N PRO A 588 -15.55 -14.11 -4.17
CA PRO A 588 -14.89 -14.96 -5.16
C PRO A 588 -13.98 -14.14 -6.07
N ASN A 589 -12.71 -14.53 -6.12
CA ASN A 589 -11.63 -13.91 -6.88
C ASN A 589 -11.10 -12.54 -6.39
N CYS A 590 -11.36 -12.09 -5.15
CA CYS A 590 -10.94 -10.75 -4.70
C CYS A 590 -9.46 -10.42 -5.01
N LEU A 591 -8.48 -11.18 -4.49
CA LEU A 591 -7.06 -11.01 -4.85
C LEU A 591 -6.67 -11.58 -6.24
N LYS A 592 -7.49 -12.48 -6.78
CA LYS A 592 -7.23 -13.12 -8.09
C LYS A 592 -7.69 -12.26 -9.27
N ARG A 593 -8.27 -11.07 -9.02
CA ARG A 593 -8.60 -10.08 -10.04
C ARG A 593 -7.35 -9.70 -10.83
N THR A 594 -7.50 -9.68 -12.14
CA THR A 594 -6.43 -9.36 -13.08
C THR A 594 -6.39 -7.86 -13.36
N VAL A 595 -5.21 -7.25 -13.19
CA VAL A 595 -4.95 -5.82 -13.39
C VAL A 595 -4.04 -5.62 -14.61
N GLU A 596 -4.21 -4.51 -15.34
CA GLU A 596 -3.32 -4.13 -16.44
C GLU A 596 -2.04 -3.47 -15.89
N THR A 597 -0.89 -3.95 -16.37
CA THR A 597 0.43 -3.62 -15.82
C THR A 597 1.48 -3.40 -16.91
N LYS A 598 2.43 -2.50 -16.63
CA LYS A 598 3.74 -2.43 -17.28
C LYS A 598 4.70 -3.29 -16.45
N VAL A 599 5.59 -4.04 -17.09
CA VAL A 599 6.62 -4.84 -16.42
C VAL A 599 7.96 -4.43 -17.00
N ASP A 600 8.76 -3.78 -16.16
CA ASP A 600 10.07 -3.25 -16.50
C ASP A 600 11.14 -4.21 -15.97
N VAL A 601 12.20 -4.44 -16.74
CA VAL A 601 13.30 -5.34 -16.36
C VAL A 601 14.63 -4.65 -16.53
N ILE A 602 15.48 -4.75 -15.51
CA ILE A 602 16.86 -4.23 -15.49
C ILE A 602 17.79 -5.44 -15.31
N ASP A 603 18.45 -5.86 -16.39
CA ASP A 603 19.42 -6.97 -16.44
C ASP A 603 20.60 -6.54 -17.33
N HIS A 604 21.64 -5.96 -16.73
CA HIS A 604 22.84 -5.47 -17.44
C HIS A 604 23.73 -6.60 -17.99
N ARG A 605 23.40 -7.87 -17.73
CA ARG A 605 24.09 -9.07 -18.23
C ARG A 605 25.60 -9.14 -17.93
N ARG A 606 25.97 -9.15 -16.65
CA ARG A 606 27.30 -9.45 -16.06
C ARG A 606 28.46 -9.53 -17.09
N GLY A 607 29.00 -8.36 -17.46
CA GLY A 607 30.29 -8.26 -18.13
C GLY A 607 31.43 -8.35 -17.12
N ASN A 608 31.34 -7.57 -16.04
CA ASN A 608 32.20 -7.64 -14.86
C ASN A 608 31.38 -7.78 -13.57
N SER A 609 32.07 -7.89 -12.42
CA SER A 609 31.47 -8.01 -11.08
C SER A 609 30.96 -6.69 -10.48
N GLU A 610 31.24 -5.55 -11.13
CA GLU A 610 30.85 -4.21 -10.65
C GLU A 610 29.55 -3.69 -11.30
N ASP A 611 29.08 -4.35 -12.38
CA ASP A 611 27.84 -4.03 -13.09
C ASP A 611 26.59 -4.49 -12.30
N LEU A 612 26.28 -3.80 -11.19
CA LEU A 612 25.04 -4.01 -10.43
C LEU A 612 23.84 -3.39 -11.14
N ASN A 613 22.68 -4.06 -11.07
CA ASN A 613 21.42 -3.54 -11.63
C ASN A 613 20.79 -2.57 -10.63
N CYS A 614 20.67 -1.28 -10.93
CA CYS A 614 20.09 -0.29 -10.02
C CYS A 614 18.66 0.10 -10.41
N VAL A 615 17.80 0.36 -9.41
CA VAL A 615 16.36 0.71 -9.61
C VAL A 615 16.16 2.01 -10.37
N THR A 616 17.18 2.87 -10.37
CA THR A 616 17.26 4.14 -11.10
C THR A 616 17.68 3.99 -12.57
N ASP A 617 18.10 2.80 -13.00
CA ASP A 617 18.61 2.58 -14.36
C ASP A 617 17.46 2.45 -15.37
N GLU A 618 17.72 2.80 -16.62
CA GLU A 618 16.74 2.62 -17.69
C GLU A 618 16.43 1.13 -17.93
N PRO A 619 15.15 0.73 -18.05
CA PRO A 619 14.78 -0.67 -18.24
C PRO A 619 15.35 -1.28 -19.52
N SER A 620 16.27 -2.23 -19.37
CA SER A 620 16.79 -3.10 -20.43
C SER A 620 15.68 -3.77 -21.26
N SER A 621 14.49 -3.99 -20.69
CA SER A 621 13.26 -4.23 -21.45
C SER A 621 12.01 -3.76 -20.70
N THR A 622 10.91 -3.61 -21.45
CA THR A 622 9.59 -3.18 -20.98
C THR A 622 8.52 -4.00 -21.68
N TYR A 623 7.53 -4.50 -20.93
CA TYR A 623 6.44 -5.31 -21.47
C TYR A 623 5.07 -4.86 -20.92
N VAL A 624 4.00 -5.13 -21.67
CA VAL A 624 2.62 -4.97 -21.18
C VAL A 624 2.04 -6.33 -20.77
N SER A 625 1.65 -6.45 -19.50
CA SER A 625 1.13 -7.67 -18.88
C SER A 625 -0.26 -7.46 -18.28
N LYS A 626 -1.05 -8.53 -18.26
CA LYS A 626 -2.20 -8.71 -17.38
C LYS A 626 -1.78 -9.58 -16.20
N THR A 627 -1.80 -9.02 -15.00
CA THR A 627 -1.13 -9.58 -13.82
C THR A 627 -2.12 -9.79 -12.67
N ASN A 628 -1.99 -10.87 -11.90
CA ASN A 628 -2.89 -11.18 -10.77
C ASN A 628 -2.16 -11.96 -9.66
N PHE A 629 -2.60 -11.85 -8.40
CA PHE A 629 -2.06 -12.68 -7.32
C PHE A 629 -2.52 -14.14 -7.45
N ARG A 630 -1.64 -15.11 -7.14
CA ARG A 630 -1.85 -16.55 -7.40
C ARG A 630 -1.71 -17.45 -6.16
N GLY A 631 -2.20 -18.68 -6.33
CA GLY A 631 -2.17 -19.75 -5.32
C GLY A 631 -3.48 -19.86 -4.54
N GLN A 632 -3.42 -20.54 -3.39
CA GLN A 632 -4.52 -20.65 -2.42
C GLN A 632 -4.00 -20.19 -1.04
N SER A 633 -3.30 -21.06 -0.31
CA SER A 633 -2.70 -20.75 1.00
C SER A 633 -1.70 -19.59 0.95
N SER A 634 -0.96 -19.45 -0.15
CA SER A 634 0.00 -18.37 -0.38
C SER A 634 -0.61 -16.99 -0.56
N LEU A 635 -1.94 -16.87 -0.69
CA LEU A 635 -2.64 -15.58 -0.68
C LEU A 635 -2.81 -15.03 0.75
N PHE A 636 -2.52 -15.83 1.78
CA PHE A 636 -2.53 -15.41 3.18
C PHE A 636 -1.12 -15.05 3.70
N PHE A 637 -0.08 -15.18 2.87
CA PHE A 637 1.29 -14.76 3.20
C PHE A 637 1.48 -13.27 2.89
N ALA A 638 2.24 -12.54 3.71
CA ALA A 638 2.57 -11.13 3.45
C ALA A 638 3.23 -10.92 2.08
N LYS A 639 4.09 -11.86 1.66
CA LYS A 639 4.74 -11.87 0.35
C LYS A 639 3.94 -12.68 -0.67
N HIS A 640 3.03 -12.00 -1.37
CA HIS A 640 2.16 -12.62 -2.38
C HIS A 640 2.92 -13.13 -3.62
N GLN A 641 2.45 -14.22 -4.21
CA GLN A 641 2.91 -14.71 -5.52
C GLN A 641 2.06 -14.10 -6.65
N MET A 642 2.61 -13.92 -7.85
CA MET A 642 1.88 -13.37 -9.01
C MET A 642 1.94 -14.28 -10.25
N ASN A 643 0.92 -14.25 -11.11
CA ASN A 643 1.05 -14.65 -12.52
C ASN A 643 1.29 -13.40 -13.38
N LEU A 644 2.16 -13.49 -14.38
CA LEU A 644 2.27 -12.53 -15.48
C LEU A 644 1.63 -13.12 -16.74
N ARG A 645 0.90 -12.31 -17.51
CA ARG A 645 0.36 -12.68 -18.83
C ARG A 645 0.59 -11.54 -19.83
N PHE A 646 1.68 -11.63 -20.58
CA PHE A 646 2.03 -10.69 -21.63
C PHE A 646 1.05 -10.78 -22.82
N GLN A 647 0.90 -9.67 -23.55
CA GLN A 647 -0.01 -9.61 -24.71
C GLN A 647 0.45 -10.53 -25.86
N HIS A 648 1.77 -10.57 -26.10
CA HIS A 648 2.44 -11.38 -27.12
C HIS A 648 3.48 -12.30 -26.46
N PRO A 649 4.02 -13.32 -27.16
CA PRO A 649 5.16 -14.08 -26.64
C PRO A 649 6.35 -13.14 -26.45
N VAL A 650 7.10 -13.32 -25.35
CA VAL A 650 8.29 -12.53 -25.06
C VAL A 650 9.37 -13.39 -24.41
N ASN A 651 10.62 -13.10 -24.76
CA ASN A 651 11.79 -13.57 -24.01
C ASN A 651 11.87 -12.82 -22.67
N PHE A 652 11.25 -13.36 -21.62
CA PHE A 652 11.28 -12.79 -20.28
C PHE A 652 12.50 -13.29 -19.50
N VAL A 653 13.33 -12.37 -19.00
CA VAL A 653 14.54 -12.63 -18.17
C VAL A 653 15.53 -13.69 -18.73
N ASN A 654 15.60 -13.85 -20.05
CA ASN A 654 16.38 -14.86 -20.79
C ASN A 654 15.76 -16.29 -20.83
N PHE A 655 14.44 -16.43 -20.64
CA PHE A 655 13.70 -17.68 -20.88
C PHE A 655 13.18 -17.79 -22.33
N PRO A 656 12.90 -19.01 -22.85
CA PRO A 656 12.24 -19.20 -24.14
C PRO A 656 10.88 -18.52 -24.18
N GLU A 657 10.55 -17.97 -25.35
CA GLU A 657 9.41 -17.07 -25.51
C GLU A 657 8.08 -17.73 -25.15
N ASP A 658 7.27 -17.00 -24.39
CA ASP A 658 5.93 -17.42 -23.96
C ASP A 658 5.17 -16.15 -23.57
N ARG A 659 3.85 -16.27 -23.39
CA ARG A 659 3.01 -15.21 -22.84
C ARG A 659 2.88 -15.31 -21.32
N VAL A 660 3.13 -16.47 -20.71
CA VAL A 660 2.80 -16.72 -19.29
C VAL A 660 3.99 -17.15 -18.42
N PHE A 661 4.20 -16.38 -17.35
CA PHE A 661 5.27 -16.60 -16.36
C PHE A 661 4.73 -16.40 -14.94
N ILE A 662 5.50 -16.80 -13.94
CA ILE A 662 5.14 -16.75 -12.53
C ILE A 662 6.22 -16.01 -11.74
N LEU A 663 5.80 -15.09 -10.88
CA LEU A 663 6.63 -14.51 -9.82
C LEU A 663 6.30 -15.26 -8.52
N ASN A 664 7.13 -16.23 -8.16
CA ASN A 664 6.99 -17.02 -6.94
C ASN A 664 7.76 -16.32 -5.81
N GLY A 665 7.02 -15.85 -4.80
CA GLY A 665 7.58 -15.41 -3.52
C GLY A 665 7.83 -16.63 -2.63
N PRO A 666 9.11 -16.99 -2.35
CA PRO A 666 9.48 -18.17 -1.55
C PRO A 666 9.30 -17.95 -0.04
N TYR A 667 8.16 -17.39 0.40
CA TYR A 667 7.98 -16.87 1.77
C TYR A 667 8.20 -17.90 2.90
N LEU A 668 7.87 -19.17 2.66
CA LEU A 668 8.13 -20.30 3.58
C LEU A 668 9.25 -21.23 3.10
N ASP A 669 9.96 -20.89 2.03
CA ASP A 669 11.17 -21.59 1.59
C ASP A 669 12.39 -20.78 2.02
N CYS A 670 12.83 -21.02 3.25
CA CYS A 670 13.89 -20.26 3.92
C CYS A 670 15.28 -20.38 3.25
N SER A 671 15.46 -21.28 2.28
CA SER A 671 16.68 -21.35 1.47
C SER A 671 16.55 -20.65 0.12
N LEU A 672 15.35 -20.15 -0.24
CA LEU A 672 15.02 -19.55 -1.54
C LEU A 672 15.33 -20.43 -2.77
N LEU A 673 15.54 -21.75 -2.60
CA LEU A 673 16.15 -22.62 -3.62
C LEU A 673 15.35 -23.89 -3.94
N ARG A 674 14.29 -24.25 -3.21
CA ARG A 674 13.68 -25.59 -3.33
C ARG A 674 13.02 -25.82 -4.68
N ASN A 675 12.24 -24.86 -5.17
CA ASN A 675 11.70 -24.90 -6.54
C ASN A 675 12.81 -24.82 -7.61
N HIS A 676 13.92 -24.12 -7.35
CA HIS A 676 15.05 -24.01 -8.28
C HIS A 676 15.74 -25.37 -8.45
N LEU A 677 16.07 -26.03 -7.33
CA LEU A 677 16.63 -27.38 -7.25
C LEU A 677 15.68 -28.44 -7.85
N ALA A 678 14.38 -28.42 -7.52
CA ALA A 678 13.44 -29.43 -7.98
C ALA A 678 13.38 -29.51 -9.51
N HIS A 679 13.23 -28.37 -10.17
CA HIS A 679 13.13 -28.32 -11.63
C HIS A 679 14.47 -28.58 -12.32
N TRP A 680 15.62 -28.26 -11.69
CA TRP A 680 16.93 -28.67 -12.19
C TRP A 680 17.13 -30.18 -12.11
N LEU A 681 16.80 -30.81 -10.98
CA LEU A 681 16.83 -32.27 -10.82
C LEU A 681 15.95 -32.94 -11.89
N TYR A 682 14.70 -32.50 -12.08
CA TYR A 682 13.83 -33.13 -13.08
C TYR A 682 14.35 -32.94 -14.52
N ARG A 683 14.90 -31.77 -14.87
CA ARG A 683 15.62 -31.58 -16.16
C ARG A 683 16.85 -32.49 -16.29
N GLY A 684 17.48 -32.86 -15.18
CA GLY A 684 18.57 -33.85 -15.14
C GLY A 684 18.19 -35.24 -15.65
N THR A 685 16.90 -35.57 -15.73
CA THR A 685 16.40 -36.80 -16.38
C THR A 685 16.39 -36.69 -17.92
N GLY A 686 16.48 -35.48 -18.47
CA GLY A 686 16.25 -35.16 -19.88
C GLY A 686 14.81 -34.74 -20.19
N ARG A 687 13.86 -34.88 -19.26
CA ARG A 687 12.46 -34.46 -19.42
C ARG A 687 12.29 -32.97 -19.12
N TYR A 688 11.27 -32.34 -19.71
CA TYR A 688 10.98 -30.92 -19.49
C TYR A 688 10.59 -30.64 -18.02
N SER A 689 11.07 -29.51 -17.51
CA SER A 689 10.62 -28.93 -16.23
C SER A 689 10.88 -27.43 -16.22
N PRO A 690 9.96 -26.60 -15.69
CA PRO A 690 10.03 -25.14 -15.67
C PRO A 690 11.42 -24.55 -15.36
N LYS A 691 11.96 -23.73 -16.27
CA LYS A 691 13.15 -22.91 -15.99
C LYS A 691 12.85 -21.91 -14.87
N THR A 692 13.89 -21.63 -14.07
CA THR A 692 13.79 -20.82 -12.85
C THR A 692 15.00 -19.88 -12.71
N LYS A 693 14.76 -18.63 -12.30
CA LYS A 693 15.80 -17.59 -12.14
C LYS A 693 15.42 -16.65 -11.01
N HIS A 694 16.37 -16.31 -10.14
CA HIS A 694 16.16 -15.33 -9.08
C HIS A 694 16.15 -13.91 -9.63
N VAL A 695 15.24 -13.09 -9.10
CA VAL A 695 15.09 -11.66 -9.39
C VAL A 695 14.80 -10.89 -8.11
N VAL A 696 15.06 -9.60 -8.12
CA VAL A 696 14.54 -8.66 -7.13
C VAL A 696 13.23 -8.09 -7.65
N LEU A 697 12.15 -8.18 -6.86
CA LEU A 697 10.85 -7.68 -7.27
C LEU A 697 10.52 -6.35 -6.60
N TYR A 698 10.12 -5.38 -7.41
CA TYR A 698 9.39 -4.19 -6.99
C TYR A 698 7.95 -4.23 -7.53
N LEU A 699 7.00 -3.74 -6.73
CA LEU A 699 5.59 -3.62 -7.12
C LEU A 699 5.09 -2.20 -6.85
N GLN A 700 4.71 -1.50 -7.92
CA GLN A 700 3.81 -0.36 -7.87
C GLN A 700 2.40 -0.91 -8.01
N ASP A 701 1.78 -1.22 -6.87
CA ASP A 701 0.47 -1.85 -6.76
C ASP A 701 -0.67 -0.89 -7.13
N ASN A 702 -0.46 0.40 -6.94
CA ASN A 702 -1.35 1.49 -7.31
C ASN A 702 -0.62 2.45 -8.28
N PRO A 703 -1.19 2.84 -9.43
CA PRO A 703 -0.55 3.76 -10.37
C PRO A 703 -0.15 5.11 -9.74
N LEU A 704 -0.78 5.54 -8.64
CA LEU A 704 -0.48 6.79 -7.93
C LEU A 704 0.66 6.67 -6.88
N LEU A 705 1.21 5.48 -6.67
CA LEU A 705 2.31 5.24 -5.71
C LEU A 705 3.64 4.98 -6.43
N LYS A 706 4.75 5.06 -5.68
CA LYS A 706 6.04 4.55 -6.16
C LYS A 706 6.11 3.02 -6.05
N PRO A 707 6.94 2.32 -6.85
CA PRO A 707 7.18 0.90 -6.65
C PRO A 707 7.80 0.61 -5.28
N ALA A 708 7.23 -0.33 -4.53
CA ALA A 708 7.76 -0.80 -3.25
C ALA A 708 8.57 -2.09 -3.42
N TYR A 709 9.63 -2.25 -2.62
CA TYR A 709 10.46 -3.47 -2.57
C TYR A 709 9.67 -4.66 -1.99
N LEU A 710 9.76 -5.83 -2.62
CA LEU A 710 9.15 -7.08 -2.13
C LEU A 710 10.19 -8.21 -1.87
N GLY A 711 11.49 -7.91 -1.99
CA GLY A 711 12.56 -8.88 -1.77
C GLY A 711 12.89 -9.78 -2.96
N ILE A 712 13.56 -10.89 -2.66
CA ILE A 712 14.02 -11.87 -3.63
C ILE A 712 12.86 -12.79 -4.04
N TYR A 713 12.61 -12.88 -5.35
CA TYR A 713 11.60 -13.74 -5.97
C TYR A 713 12.26 -14.76 -6.91
N ILE A 714 11.56 -15.86 -7.18
CA ILE A 714 11.90 -16.80 -8.24
C ILE A 714 10.94 -16.55 -9.42
N VAL A 715 11.47 -16.20 -10.58
CA VAL A 715 10.71 -16.29 -11.85
C VAL A 715 10.64 -17.75 -12.25
N LEU A 716 9.46 -18.25 -12.59
CA LEU A 716 9.28 -19.56 -13.24
C LEU A 716 8.56 -19.41 -14.58
N GLU A 717 8.91 -20.28 -15.54
CA GLU A 717 8.01 -20.61 -16.64
C GLU A 717 6.67 -21.13 -16.06
N LYS A 718 5.53 -20.68 -16.58
CA LYS A 718 4.26 -21.32 -16.24
C LYS A 718 4.17 -22.64 -17.00
N LEU A 719 3.85 -23.72 -16.29
CA LEU A 719 3.53 -25.00 -16.92
C LEU A 719 2.35 -24.83 -17.90
N THR A 720 2.64 -25.05 -19.19
CA THR A 720 1.66 -25.14 -20.28
C THR A 720 2.09 -26.24 -21.26
N PHE A 721 1.17 -26.68 -22.10
CA PHE A 721 1.40 -27.77 -23.05
C PHE A 721 1.61 -27.25 -24.49
N SER A 722 2.37 -26.15 -24.59
CA SER A 722 2.64 -25.40 -25.83
C SER A 722 3.98 -25.77 -26.46
N GLU A 723 4.20 -25.35 -27.70
CA GLU A 723 5.41 -25.61 -28.52
C GLU A 723 6.74 -25.41 -27.78
N HIS A 724 6.81 -24.40 -26.89
CA HIS A 724 8.04 -24.01 -26.19
C HIS A 724 8.10 -24.53 -24.73
N ARG A 725 7.28 -25.53 -24.38
CA ARG A 725 7.15 -26.13 -23.03
C ARG A 725 7.09 -27.66 -23.10
N GLU A 726 5.97 -28.30 -22.75
CA GLU A 726 5.70 -29.73 -22.97
C GLU A 726 4.67 -29.87 -24.12
N PRO A 727 5.10 -29.81 -25.39
CA PRO A 727 4.18 -29.69 -26.52
C PRO A 727 3.31 -30.94 -26.71
N LEU A 728 2.00 -30.74 -26.84
CA LEU A 728 1.03 -31.78 -27.22
C LEU A 728 0.36 -31.44 -28.56
N ALA A 729 -0.03 -32.46 -29.30
CA ALA A 729 -0.85 -32.32 -30.51
C ALA A 729 -2.12 -31.51 -30.19
N PRO A 730 -2.37 -30.36 -30.86
CA PRO A 730 -3.57 -29.58 -30.64
C PRO A 730 -4.83 -30.39 -30.90
N LEU A 731 -5.84 -30.17 -30.05
CA LEU A 731 -7.19 -30.66 -30.25
C LEU A 731 -8.10 -29.53 -30.74
N THR A 732 -8.96 -29.87 -31.69
CA THR A 732 -10.05 -29.01 -32.17
C THR A 732 -11.37 -29.78 -32.04
N PRO A 733 -12.53 -29.10 -32.05
CA PRO A 733 -13.82 -29.78 -32.18
C PRO A 733 -14.06 -30.48 -33.53
N GLY A 734 -13.10 -30.42 -34.46
CA GLY A 734 -13.08 -31.18 -35.71
C GLY A 734 -12.30 -32.50 -35.63
N CYS A 735 -11.64 -32.81 -34.52
CA CYS A 735 -10.99 -34.11 -34.31
C CYS A 735 -12.01 -35.26 -34.33
N THR A 736 -11.71 -36.33 -35.05
CA THR A 736 -12.41 -37.62 -34.93
C THR A 736 -12.13 -38.30 -33.59
N ASN A 737 -12.93 -39.31 -33.22
CA ASN A 737 -12.69 -40.15 -32.04
C ASN A 737 -11.32 -40.87 -32.06
N ALA A 738 -10.68 -41.03 -33.23
CA ALA A 738 -9.32 -41.56 -33.32
C ALA A 738 -8.29 -40.49 -32.95
N GLU A 739 -8.39 -39.29 -33.54
CA GLU A 739 -7.47 -38.18 -33.26
C GLU A 739 -7.60 -37.64 -31.82
N LEU A 740 -8.78 -37.76 -31.21
CA LEU A 740 -9.01 -37.47 -29.79
C LEU A 740 -8.34 -38.48 -28.84
N ASN A 741 -7.72 -39.57 -29.31
CA ASN A 741 -6.98 -40.49 -28.45
C ASN A 741 -5.69 -39.89 -27.86
N GLY A 742 -5.33 -38.65 -28.17
CA GLY A 742 -4.22 -37.93 -27.54
C GLY A 742 -4.19 -36.45 -27.92
N GLY A 743 -3.42 -35.66 -27.18
CA GLY A 743 -3.52 -34.19 -27.12
C GLY A 743 -4.07 -33.67 -25.78
N TRP A 744 -4.01 -34.49 -24.72
CA TRP A 744 -4.62 -34.21 -23.41
C TRP A 744 -3.59 -34.10 -22.30
N ALA A 745 -3.84 -33.22 -21.32
CA ALA A 745 -3.16 -33.23 -20.03
C ALA A 745 -4.15 -33.03 -18.87
N TRP A 746 -3.87 -33.64 -17.72
CA TRP A 746 -4.64 -33.50 -16.49
C TRP A 746 -3.74 -33.51 -15.26
N GLN A 747 -4.26 -33.01 -14.14
CA GLN A 747 -3.59 -32.96 -12.84
C GLN A 747 -4.48 -33.55 -11.74
N ASN A 748 -3.91 -34.30 -10.81
CA ASN A 748 -4.59 -34.60 -9.54
C ASN A 748 -4.29 -33.45 -8.57
N ASP A 749 -5.33 -32.71 -8.16
CA ASP A 749 -5.21 -31.52 -7.32
C ASP A 749 -6.60 -31.14 -6.72
N PRO A 750 -6.71 -30.31 -5.66
CA PRO A 750 -8.01 -29.93 -5.11
C PRO A 750 -8.62 -28.75 -5.88
N PHE A 751 -9.95 -28.72 -5.98
CA PHE A 751 -10.67 -27.67 -6.72
C PHE A 751 -10.41 -26.26 -6.15
N THR A 752 -10.25 -25.29 -7.05
CA THR A 752 -10.19 -23.87 -6.68
C THR A 752 -11.60 -23.34 -6.39
N TYR A 753 -11.75 -22.58 -5.30
CA TYR A 753 -13.02 -21.91 -4.96
C TYR A 753 -13.50 -21.00 -6.11
N GLY A 754 -14.73 -21.21 -6.57
CA GLY A 754 -15.35 -20.44 -7.64
C GLY A 754 -14.90 -20.82 -9.07
N ALA A 755 -14.12 -21.90 -9.24
CA ALA A 755 -13.77 -22.42 -10.55
C ALA A 755 -14.93 -23.13 -11.24
N GLU A 756 -14.94 -23.08 -12.56
CA GLU A 756 -15.72 -23.95 -13.43
C GLU A 756 -14.96 -25.30 -13.53
N SER A 757 -15.68 -26.43 -13.48
CA SER A 757 -15.10 -27.78 -13.47
C SER A 757 -15.92 -28.77 -14.33
N PRO A 758 -15.99 -28.56 -15.65
CA PRO A 758 -16.86 -29.33 -16.57
C PRO A 758 -16.44 -30.77 -16.83
N ASN A 759 -15.34 -31.23 -16.23
CA ASN A 759 -14.65 -32.45 -16.62
C ASN A 759 -14.40 -33.40 -15.43
N MET A 760 -15.33 -33.52 -14.48
CA MET A 760 -15.24 -34.57 -13.46
C MET A 760 -15.65 -35.93 -14.04
N VAL A 761 -14.73 -36.89 -14.01
CA VAL A 761 -15.10 -38.30 -13.93
C VAL A 761 -15.61 -38.60 -12.51
N ILE A 762 -16.68 -39.37 -12.40
CA ILE A 762 -17.03 -40.11 -11.18
C ILE A 762 -17.20 -41.57 -11.60
N ASP A 763 -16.11 -42.32 -11.59
CA ASP A 763 -16.10 -43.77 -11.79
C ASP A 763 -15.84 -44.45 -10.45
N GLN A 764 -16.51 -45.57 -10.18
CA GLN A 764 -16.49 -46.23 -8.87
C GLN A 764 -15.06 -46.56 -8.42
N TYR A 765 -14.24 -47.00 -9.36
CA TYR A 765 -12.84 -47.36 -9.14
C TYR A 765 -11.97 -46.17 -8.69
N GLN A 766 -12.32 -44.91 -8.98
CA GLN A 766 -11.43 -43.78 -8.69
C GLN A 766 -11.23 -43.51 -7.19
N ASN A 767 -12.27 -43.71 -6.37
CA ASN A 767 -12.14 -43.59 -4.92
C ASN A 767 -11.34 -44.78 -4.32
N GLU A 768 -11.38 -45.94 -4.97
CA GLU A 768 -10.65 -47.16 -4.59
C GLU A 768 -9.19 -47.16 -5.08
N PHE A 769 -8.92 -46.43 -6.18
CA PHE A 769 -7.60 -46.28 -6.81
C PHE A 769 -6.53 -45.66 -5.90
N GLY A 770 -6.92 -44.80 -4.97
CA GLY A 770 -5.99 -44.17 -4.04
C GLY A 770 -4.91 -43.28 -4.69
N MET A 771 -5.22 -42.59 -5.80
CA MET A 771 -4.33 -41.60 -6.45
C MET A 771 -4.34 -40.20 -5.79
N GLY A 772 -4.92 -40.08 -4.59
CA GLY A 772 -5.03 -38.82 -3.87
C GLY A 772 -6.27 -38.00 -4.24
N GLU A 773 -6.06 -36.75 -4.70
CA GLU A 773 -7.17 -35.90 -5.16
C GLU A 773 -7.67 -36.33 -6.55
N ARG A 774 -8.78 -35.72 -7.01
CA ARG A 774 -9.41 -36.08 -8.28
C ARG A 774 -8.64 -35.52 -9.50
N PRO A 775 -8.68 -36.19 -10.66
CA PRO A 775 -8.14 -35.64 -11.89
C PRO A 775 -8.97 -34.44 -12.37
N ILE A 776 -8.27 -33.36 -12.71
CA ILE A 776 -8.79 -32.12 -13.29
C ILE A 776 -8.08 -31.91 -14.62
N LEU A 777 -8.83 -31.67 -15.71
CA LEU A 777 -8.21 -31.43 -17.02
C LEU A 777 -7.40 -30.11 -17.00
N ALA A 778 -6.17 -30.17 -17.50
CA ALA A 778 -5.23 -29.06 -17.57
C ALA A 778 -5.00 -28.56 -19.02
N PHE A 779 -5.19 -29.41 -20.03
CA PHE A 779 -5.13 -29.06 -21.45
C PHE A 779 -6.00 -30.02 -22.30
N PRO A 780 -6.75 -29.55 -23.32
CA PRO A 780 -6.94 -28.15 -23.75
C PRO A 780 -7.60 -27.26 -22.69
N LEU A 781 -7.61 -25.94 -22.93
CA LEU A 781 -8.23 -24.99 -22.02
C LEU A 781 -9.77 -25.04 -22.13
N GLU A 782 -10.45 -24.73 -21.04
CA GLU A 782 -11.91 -24.88 -20.90
C GLU A 782 -12.73 -24.24 -22.03
N ASN A 783 -12.30 -23.07 -22.51
CA ASN A 783 -12.93 -22.30 -23.59
C ASN A 783 -12.68 -22.87 -25.00
N GLU A 784 -11.94 -23.97 -25.13
CA GLU A 784 -11.57 -24.64 -26.38
C GLU A 784 -12.33 -25.98 -26.54
N LEU A 785 -12.97 -26.47 -25.48
CA LEU A 785 -13.60 -27.79 -25.40
C LEU A 785 -15.07 -27.77 -25.86
N SER A 786 -15.37 -28.54 -26.91
CA SER A 786 -16.76 -28.88 -27.28
C SER A 786 -17.34 -29.98 -26.39
N GLN A 787 -18.67 -30.18 -26.41
CA GLN A 787 -19.28 -31.26 -25.63
C GLN A 787 -18.81 -32.65 -26.10
N HIS A 788 -18.62 -32.84 -27.40
CA HIS A 788 -18.00 -34.06 -27.96
C HIS A 788 -16.63 -34.36 -27.34
N MET A 789 -15.77 -33.35 -27.21
CA MET A 789 -14.46 -33.46 -26.57
C MET A 789 -14.57 -33.80 -25.08
N ARG A 790 -15.51 -33.16 -24.36
CA ARG A 790 -15.78 -33.46 -22.94
C ARG A 790 -16.23 -34.91 -22.75
N ASP A 791 -17.25 -35.33 -23.49
CA ASP A 791 -17.80 -36.69 -23.44
C ASP A 791 -16.73 -37.74 -23.77
N PHE A 792 -15.93 -37.51 -24.82
CA PHE A 792 -14.80 -38.39 -25.16
C PHE A 792 -13.83 -38.53 -23.98
N PHE A 793 -13.52 -37.46 -23.25
CA PHE A 793 -12.58 -37.53 -22.13
C PHE A 793 -13.19 -38.18 -20.87
N VAL A 794 -14.42 -37.79 -20.48
CA VAL A 794 -14.97 -38.11 -19.13
C VAL A 794 -16.19 -39.05 -19.08
N ASN A 795 -16.82 -39.42 -20.20
CA ASN A 795 -18.03 -40.25 -20.15
C ASN A 795 -17.80 -41.57 -19.39
N THR A 796 -18.57 -41.82 -18.34
CA THR A 796 -18.37 -42.93 -17.40
C THR A 796 -18.52 -44.31 -18.05
N SER A 797 -19.17 -44.45 -19.19
CA SER A 797 -19.29 -45.73 -19.93
C SER A 797 -18.29 -45.82 -21.08
N THR A 798 -18.14 -44.75 -21.86
CA THR A 798 -17.45 -44.79 -23.16
C THR A 798 -16.15 -43.96 -23.25
N GLY A 799 -15.89 -43.08 -22.28
CA GLY A 799 -14.81 -42.11 -22.31
C GLY A 799 -13.41 -42.71 -22.09
N PHE A 800 -12.41 -41.99 -22.58
CA PHE A 800 -10.98 -42.32 -22.50
C PHE A 800 -10.51 -42.51 -21.06
N LEU A 801 -10.71 -41.51 -20.19
CA LEU A 801 -10.13 -41.53 -18.84
C LEU A 801 -10.71 -42.63 -17.93
N PRO A 802 -12.04 -42.91 -17.94
CA PRO A 802 -12.60 -44.07 -17.22
C PRO A 802 -12.15 -45.42 -17.79
N LYS A 803 -12.09 -45.58 -19.12
CA LYS A 803 -11.60 -46.81 -19.76
C LYS A 803 -10.14 -47.10 -19.39
N LEU A 804 -9.28 -46.08 -19.43
CA LEU A 804 -7.90 -46.16 -18.99
C LEU A 804 -7.80 -46.65 -17.54
N TYR A 805 -8.51 -46.00 -16.61
CA TYR A 805 -8.43 -46.39 -15.21
C TYR A 805 -8.98 -47.82 -14.99
N ARG A 806 -10.01 -48.26 -15.70
CA ARG A 806 -10.48 -49.66 -15.65
C ARG A 806 -9.47 -50.65 -16.21
N PHE A 807 -8.76 -50.32 -17.30
CA PHE A 807 -7.69 -51.16 -17.81
C PHE A 807 -6.57 -51.30 -16.77
N LEU A 808 -6.06 -50.18 -16.25
CA LEU A 808 -4.99 -50.17 -15.26
C LEU A 808 -5.42 -50.86 -13.96
N TRP A 809 -6.68 -50.71 -13.51
CA TRP A 809 -7.19 -51.37 -12.31
C TRP A 809 -7.03 -52.88 -12.34
N ASN A 810 -7.23 -53.50 -13.51
CA ASN A 810 -7.19 -54.94 -13.65
C ASN A 810 -5.79 -55.45 -14.05
N ASN A 811 -4.98 -54.63 -14.72
CA ASN A 811 -3.71 -55.06 -15.34
C ASN A 811 -2.43 -54.47 -14.71
N MET A 812 -2.51 -53.59 -13.70
CA MET A 812 -1.32 -52.98 -13.04
C MET A 812 -0.28 -53.99 -12.51
N THR A 813 -0.70 -55.22 -12.18
CA THR A 813 0.15 -56.30 -11.67
C THR A 813 0.52 -57.35 -12.73
N ASN A 814 0.00 -57.22 -13.95
CA ASN A 814 0.35 -58.07 -15.09
C ASN A 814 1.83 -57.83 -15.45
N PRO A 815 2.65 -58.87 -15.76
CA PRO A 815 3.99 -58.67 -16.28
C PRO A 815 4.03 -57.88 -17.60
N ASP A 816 3.03 -58.06 -18.48
CA ASP A 816 3.03 -57.55 -19.86
C ASP A 816 1.88 -56.57 -20.16
N HIS A 817 1.99 -55.89 -21.31
CA HIS A 817 1.02 -54.94 -21.87
C HIS A 817 0.74 -53.67 -21.04
N LEU A 818 1.54 -53.39 -20.00
CA LEU A 818 1.44 -52.13 -19.26
C LEU A 818 2.09 -50.99 -20.05
N GLU A 819 3.21 -51.27 -20.72
CA GLU A 819 3.91 -50.34 -21.61
C GLU A 819 3.08 -49.89 -22.83
N ASP A 820 2.10 -50.68 -23.29
CA ASP A 820 1.23 -50.33 -24.41
C ASP A 820 0.30 -49.13 -24.08
N HIS A 821 0.18 -48.79 -22.79
CA HIS A 821 -0.68 -47.72 -22.30
C HIS A 821 0.07 -46.58 -21.60
N ILE A 822 1.17 -46.86 -20.86
CA ILE A 822 1.92 -45.85 -20.10
C ILE A 822 3.42 -45.86 -20.42
N ASP A 823 4.05 -44.68 -20.50
CA ASP A 823 5.50 -44.56 -20.64
C ASP A 823 6.17 -44.89 -19.30
N LEU A 824 6.57 -46.15 -19.13
CA LEU A 824 7.19 -46.64 -17.90
C LEU A 824 8.44 -45.84 -17.50
N GLY A 825 9.14 -45.24 -18.46
CA GLY A 825 10.27 -44.33 -18.18
C GLY A 825 9.85 -43.06 -17.45
N SER A 826 8.73 -42.43 -17.85
CA SER A 826 8.19 -41.23 -17.17
C SER A 826 7.71 -41.54 -15.76
N PHE A 827 7.08 -42.70 -15.57
CA PHE A 827 6.64 -43.14 -14.26
C PHE A 827 7.85 -43.44 -13.36
N ALA A 828 8.93 -44.01 -13.90
CA ALA A 828 10.18 -44.17 -13.16
C ALA A 828 10.84 -42.83 -12.79
N ASP A 829 11.00 -41.91 -13.75
CA ASP A 829 11.56 -40.57 -13.51
C ASP A 829 10.74 -39.76 -12.48
N TYR A 830 9.41 -39.81 -12.58
CA TYR A 830 8.50 -39.17 -11.64
C TYR A 830 8.58 -39.79 -10.23
N ILE A 831 8.56 -41.14 -10.13
CA ILE A 831 8.66 -41.85 -8.84
C ILE A 831 9.97 -41.51 -8.13
N LEU A 832 11.11 -41.52 -8.85
CA LEU A 832 12.40 -41.21 -8.26
C LEU A 832 12.48 -39.76 -7.76
N HIS A 833 11.92 -38.79 -8.50
CA HIS A 833 11.87 -37.40 -8.07
C HIS A 833 10.93 -37.19 -6.88
N ALA A 834 9.76 -37.83 -6.88
CA ALA A 834 8.80 -37.80 -5.78
C ALA A 834 9.40 -38.39 -4.48
N GLU A 835 10.06 -39.55 -4.54
CA GLU A 835 10.72 -40.17 -3.39
C GLU A 835 11.94 -39.40 -2.88
N MET A 836 12.75 -38.85 -3.79
CA MET A 836 13.94 -38.07 -3.42
C MET A 836 13.58 -36.70 -2.83
N SER A 837 12.49 -36.09 -3.29
CA SER A 837 12.04 -34.78 -2.82
C SER A 837 11.39 -34.79 -1.43
N LEU A 838 10.85 -35.94 -0.99
CA LEU A 838 10.00 -36.05 0.19
C LEU A 838 8.83 -35.03 0.20
N ASN A 839 8.37 -34.58 -0.97
CA ASN A 839 7.32 -33.56 -1.07
C ASN A 839 6.04 -34.02 -0.34
N VAL A 840 5.46 -33.16 0.50
CA VAL A 840 4.22 -33.44 1.26
C VAL A 840 3.02 -33.80 0.37
N ASP A 841 3.01 -33.28 -0.86
CA ASP A 841 1.92 -33.44 -1.82
C ASP A 841 2.21 -34.52 -2.89
N ALA A 842 3.40 -35.12 -2.87
CA ALA A 842 3.81 -36.22 -3.75
C ALA A 842 2.75 -37.34 -3.83
N TYR A 843 2.52 -37.84 -5.05
CA TYR A 843 1.55 -38.87 -5.40
C TYR A 843 0.06 -38.53 -5.17
N ARG A 844 -0.25 -37.33 -4.64
CA ARG A 844 -1.60 -36.94 -4.22
C ARG A 844 -2.12 -35.68 -4.92
N ARG A 845 -1.24 -34.69 -5.10
CA ARG A 845 -1.51 -33.29 -5.46
C ARG A 845 -0.39 -32.77 -6.36
N SER A 846 -0.60 -31.65 -7.05
CA SER A 846 0.35 -31.11 -8.04
C SER A 846 0.92 -32.16 -9.01
N THR A 847 0.15 -33.23 -9.26
CA THR A 847 0.61 -34.44 -9.94
C THR A 847 0.02 -34.47 -11.33
N PHE A 848 0.83 -34.12 -12.32
CA PHE A 848 0.44 -34.03 -13.73
C PHE A 848 0.62 -35.37 -14.45
N PHE A 849 -0.25 -35.57 -15.45
CA PHE A 849 -0.14 -36.60 -16.47
C PHE A 849 -0.54 -36.01 -17.82
N PHE A 850 -0.02 -36.57 -18.90
CA PHE A 850 -0.45 -36.21 -20.24
C PHE A 850 -0.37 -37.39 -21.21
N LYS A 851 -1.09 -37.30 -22.33
CA LYS A 851 -1.00 -38.24 -23.45
C LYS A 851 -1.00 -37.46 -24.75
N ASP A 852 0.08 -37.54 -25.51
CA ASP A 852 0.16 -36.98 -26.86
C ASP A 852 -0.53 -37.92 -27.87
N ARG A 853 -0.82 -37.42 -29.08
CA ARG A 853 -1.46 -38.23 -30.13
C ARG A 853 -0.57 -39.40 -30.51
N ASP A 854 -1.18 -40.58 -30.60
CA ASP A 854 -0.55 -41.88 -30.88
C ASP A 854 0.60 -42.31 -29.93
N GLN A 855 0.72 -41.65 -28.76
CA GLN A 855 1.72 -41.96 -27.74
C GLN A 855 1.11 -42.49 -26.44
N THR A 856 1.94 -43.12 -25.61
CA THR A 856 1.57 -43.61 -24.27
C THR A 856 1.46 -42.46 -23.26
N ILE A 857 0.78 -42.73 -22.14
CA ILE A 857 0.56 -41.73 -21.10
C ILE A 857 1.84 -41.53 -20.30
N ASN A 858 2.25 -40.28 -20.15
CA ASN A 858 3.43 -39.87 -19.40
C ASN A 858 3.05 -39.28 -18.04
N ALA A 859 3.90 -39.47 -17.03
CA ALA A 859 3.83 -38.80 -15.73
C ALA A 859 4.69 -37.51 -15.71
N GLY A 860 4.21 -36.51 -14.96
CA GLY A 860 4.75 -35.15 -14.96
C GLY A 860 4.14 -34.25 -16.06
N PRO A 861 4.73 -33.09 -16.35
CA PRO A 861 5.90 -32.50 -15.70
C PRO A 861 5.67 -32.20 -14.20
N VAL A 862 6.73 -32.19 -13.40
CA VAL A 862 6.62 -32.02 -11.94
C VAL A 862 6.36 -30.56 -11.54
N TRP A 863 5.60 -30.34 -10.46
CA TRP A 863 5.19 -29.01 -9.98
C TRP A 863 5.12 -28.90 -8.43
N ASP A 864 5.23 -27.67 -7.91
CA ASP A 864 5.12 -27.22 -6.51
C ASP A 864 5.99 -27.95 -5.45
N PHE A 865 7.25 -27.51 -5.28
CA PHE A 865 8.25 -28.11 -4.38
C PHE A 865 8.74 -27.18 -3.26
N ASN A 866 7.97 -26.15 -2.89
CA ASN A 866 8.30 -25.32 -1.71
C ASN A 866 8.31 -26.14 -0.39
N LEU A 867 7.45 -27.16 -0.28
CA LEU A 867 7.33 -28.07 0.86
C LEU A 867 7.97 -29.44 0.56
N ALA A 868 9.22 -29.39 0.12
CA ALA A 868 10.08 -30.54 -0.19
C ALA A 868 11.50 -30.33 0.38
N TYR A 869 12.39 -31.32 0.21
CA TYR A 869 13.82 -31.23 0.53
C TYR A 869 14.10 -30.65 1.93
N GLY A 870 13.63 -31.35 2.96
CA GLY A 870 13.75 -30.95 4.36
C GLY A 870 12.73 -29.91 4.86
N ASN A 871 11.92 -29.31 3.98
CA ASN A 871 10.84 -28.40 4.36
C ASN A 871 9.48 -29.11 4.37
N GLY A 872 8.61 -28.76 5.32
CA GLY A 872 7.29 -29.38 5.50
C GLY A 872 7.28 -30.65 6.36
N ALA A 873 6.16 -31.39 6.30
CA ALA A 873 5.81 -32.44 7.25
C ALA A 873 6.50 -33.80 7.03
N ARG A 874 7.09 -34.03 5.85
CA ARG A 874 7.75 -35.30 5.46
C ARG A 874 9.28 -35.27 5.59
N ARG A 875 9.87 -34.18 6.11
CA ARG A 875 11.33 -34.00 6.22
C ARG A 875 12.08 -35.13 6.98
N ASP A 876 11.41 -35.74 7.96
CA ASP A 876 11.94 -36.80 8.84
C ASP A 876 11.40 -38.19 8.45
N PHE A 877 10.95 -38.38 7.21
CA PHE A 877 10.27 -39.61 6.76
C PHE A 877 11.26 -40.66 6.21
N GLU A 878 11.40 -41.78 6.91
CA GLU A 878 12.44 -42.79 6.68
C GLU A 878 11.95 -44.09 6.00
N ASP A 879 10.87 -44.01 5.22
CA ASP A 879 10.35 -45.09 4.35
C ASP A 879 10.11 -44.57 2.91
N TRP A 880 9.62 -45.42 2.02
CA TRP A 880 9.08 -45.05 0.71
C TRP A 880 7.69 -44.40 0.86
N ILE A 881 7.39 -43.39 0.05
CA ILE A 881 6.09 -42.70 0.09
C ILE A 881 5.04 -43.44 -0.75
N TYR A 882 5.42 -43.99 -1.89
CA TYR A 882 4.53 -44.67 -2.84
C TYR A 882 3.61 -45.77 -2.23
N PRO A 883 4.00 -46.54 -1.19
CA PRO A 883 3.13 -47.56 -0.58
C PRO A 883 1.91 -46.99 0.15
N GLN A 884 1.87 -45.69 0.43
CA GLN A 884 0.72 -45.01 1.04
C GLN A 884 -0.45 -44.84 0.05
N TYR A 885 -0.21 -45.01 -1.25
CA TYR A 885 -1.15 -44.69 -2.33
C TYR A 885 -1.41 -45.93 -3.20
N THR A 886 -2.63 -46.48 -3.17
CA THR A 886 -2.97 -47.78 -3.78
C THR A 886 -2.51 -47.92 -5.23
N PHE A 887 -2.69 -46.90 -6.06
CA PHE A 887 -2.24 -46.89 -7.46
C PHE A 887 -0.73 -47.11 -7.58
N TRP A 888 0.08 -46.22 -7.01
CA TRP A 888 1.54 -46.27 -7.09
C TRP A 888 2.11 -47.52 -6.43
N LYS A 889 1.51 -47.94 -5.30
CA LYS A 889 1.77 -49.22 -4.63
C LYS A 889 1.59 -50.42 -5.54
N ARG A 890 0.49 -50.47 -6.31
CA ARG A 890 0.20 -51.55 -7.27
C ARG A 890 1.08 -51.49 -8.50
N LEU A 891 1.35 -50.30 -9.03
CA LEU A 891 2.21 -50.10 -10.19
C LEU A 891 3.65 -50.60 -9.93
N MET A 892 4.17 -50.37 -8.72
CA MET A 892 5.46 -50.90 -8.24
C MET A 892 5.45 -52.40 -7.87
N CYS A 893 4.37 -53.13 -8.18
CA CYS A 893 4.38 -54.59 -8.23
C CYS A 893 4.68 -55.13 -9.64
N ASN A 894 4.60 -54.31 -10.70
CA ASN A 894 5.07 -54.71 -12.04
C ASN A 894 6.62 -54.76 -12.08
N TYR A 895 7.16 -55.81 -12.72
CA TYR A 895 8.61 -56.04 -12.73
C TYR A 895 9.39 -55.06 -13.62
N LYS A 896 8.81 -54.65 -14.76
CA LYS A 896 9.45 -53.72 -15.70
C LYS A 896 9.62 -52.35 -15.04
N LEU A 897 8.56 -51.78 -14.45
CA LEU A 897 8.66 -50.50 -13.75
C LEU A 897 9.64 -50.57 -12.57
N THR A 898 9.57 -51.62 -11.74
CA THR A 898 10.49 -51.77 -10.60
C THR A 898 11.95 -51.82 -11.07
N SER A 899 12.22 -52.57 -12.14
CA SER A 899 13.55 -52.65 -12.77
C SER A 899 14.02 -51.30 -13.32
N LEU A 900 13.15 -50.58 -14.03
CA LEU A 900 13.42 -49.25 -14.57
C LEU A 900 13.73 -48.23 -13.47
N VAL A 901 12.97 -48.23 -12.36
CA VAL A 901 13.21 -47.38 -11.19
C VAL A 901 14.60 -47.65 -10.59
N ILE A 902 15.01 -48.91 -10.45
CA ILE A 902 16.33 -49.27 -9.91
C ILE A 902 17.47 -48.87 -10.87
N GLN A 903 17.36 -49.26 -12.15
CA GLN A 903 18.33 -48.96 -13.21
C GLN A 903 18.53 -47.45 -13.37
N ARG A 904 17.43 -46.70 -13.43
CA ARG A 904 17.43 -45.25 -13.63
C ARG A 904 18.02 -44.50 -12.44
N TRP A 905 17.72 -44.93 -11.22
CA TRP A 905 18.34 -44.36 -10.03
C TRP A 905 19.86 -44.54 -10.04
N LYS A 906 20.35 -45.76 -10.32
CA LYS A 906 21.80 -46.02 -10.44
C LYS A 906 22.46 -45.18 -11.54
N SER A 907 21.79 -44.98 -12.68
CA SER A 907 22.27 -44.10 -13.75
C SER A 907 22.30 -42.61 -13.36
N LEU A 908 21.27 -42.10 -12.67
CA LEU A 908 21.22 -40.71 -12.23
C LEU A 908 22.20 -40.40 -11.08
N ARG A 909 22.50 -41.40 -10.24
CA ARG A 909 23.41 -41.30 -9.09
C ARG A 909 24.87 -41.66 -9.38
N ASP A 910 25.22 -42.02 -10.63
CA ASP A 910 26.58 -42.36 -11.02
C ASP A 910 27.61 -41.30 -10.54
N PRO A 911 28.66 -41.67 -9.78
CA PRO A 911 29.56 -40.70 -9.13
C PRO A 911 30.38 -39.81 -10.08
N GLU A 912 30.50 -40.16 -11.36
CA GLU A 912 31.28 -39.41 -12.34
C GLU A 912 30.41 -38.56 -13.24
N ASN A 913 29.36 -39.15 -13.82
CA ASN A 913 28.55 -38.59 -14.90
C ASN A 913 27.09 -38.34 -14.50
N GLY A 914 26.64 -38.92 -13.38
CA GLY A 914 25.27 -38.89 -12.89
C GLY A 914 24.81 -37.47 -12.55
N LYS A 915 23.69 -37.05 -13.16
CA LYS A 915 23.13 -35.70 -12.99
C LYS A 915 22.60 -35.43 -11.58
N TRP A 916 22.33 -36.47 -10.79
CA TRP A 916 21.93 -36.40 -9.39
C TRP A 916 23.03 -36.94 -8.46
N SER A 917 24.28 -37.03 -8.90
CA SER A 917 25.43 -37.35 -8.04
C SER A 917 25.63 -36.31 -6.93
N ASP A 918 26.25 -36.71 -5.81
CA ASP A 918 26.53 -35.81 -4.68
C ASP A 918 27.33 -34.57 -5.12
N ARG A 919 28.27 -34.76 -6.06
CA ARG A 919 29.06 -33.69 -6.67
C ARG A 919 28.16 -32.71 -7.43
N ALA A 920 27.29 -33.20 -8.31
CA ALA A 920 26.40 -32.37 -9.11
C ALA A 920 25.40 -31.58 -8.24
N ILE A 921 24.80 -32.24 -7.25
CA ILE A 921 23.85 -31.62 -6.30
C ILE A 921 24.55 -30.56 -5.44
N THR A 922 25.73 -30.89 -4.89
CA THR A 922 26.48 -29.96 -4.02
C THR A 922 26.98 -28.75 -4.80
N SER A 923 27.50 -28.93 -6.03
CA SER A 923 27.85 -27.80 -6.90
C SER A 923 26.63 -26.94 -7.13
N TYR A 924 25.53 -27.50 -7.67
CA TYR A 924 24.34 -26.73 -8.01
C TYR A 924 23.76 -25.92 -6.83
N ILE A 925 23.69 -26.51 -5.63
CA ILE A 925 23.21 -25.80 -4.44
C ILE A 925 24.18 -24.67 -4.05
N ASN A 926 25.49 -24.89 -4.06
CA ASN A 926 26.48 -23.87 -3.73
C ASN A 926 26.50 -22.73 -4.78
N ASP A 927 26.49 -23.09 -6.06
CA ASP A 927 26.55 -22.18 -7.21
C ASP A 927 25.30 -21.28 -7.28
N SER A 928 24.11 -21.84 -7.01
CA SER A 928 22.86 -21.08 -6.89
C SER A 928 22.75 -20.27 -5.60
N ALA A 929 23.42 -20.67 -4.51
CA ALA A 929 23.43 -19.92 -3.25
C ALA A 929 24.42 -18.74 -3.25
N ALA A 930 25.54 -18.83 -3.99
CA ALA A 930 26.57 -17.78 -4.06
C ALA A 930 26.03 -16.35 -4.30
N PRO A 931 25.18 -16.08 -5.32
CA PRO A 931 24.61 -14.74 -5.51
C PRO A 931 23.59 -14.37 -4.43
N ILE A 932 22.94 -15.33 -3.77
CA ILE A 932 22.02 -15.07 -2.65
C ILE A 932 22.83 -14.59 -1.44
N TYR A 933 23.94 -15.24 -1.11
CA TYR A 933 24.83 -14.79 -0.02
C TYR A 933 25.39 -13.39 -0.29
N SER A 934 25.95 -13.16 -1.48
CA SER A 934 26.54 -11.86 -1.85
C SER A 934 25.49 -10.72 -1.91
N GLN A 935 24.23 -11.05 -2.21
CA GLN A 935 23.10 -10.14 -2.09
C GLN A 935 22.68 -9.87 -0.64
N LEU A 936 22.61 -10.90 0.21
CA LEU A 936 22.17 -10.76 1.61
C LEU A 936 23.25 -10.19 2.54
N GLN A 937 24.54 -10.28 2.19
CA GLN A 937 25.62 -9.55 2.88
C GLN A 937 25.45 -8.02 2.80
N LYS A 938 24.60 -7.53 1.90
CA LYS A 938 24.24 -6.10 1.74
C LYS A 938 22.93 -5.73 2.46
N CYS A 939 22.27 -6.68 3.14
CA CYS A 939 21.11 -6.41 3.98
C CYS A 939 21.57 -5.86 5.34
N HIS A 940 21.28 -4.59 5.61
CA HIS A 940 21.61 -3.94 6.88
C HIS A 940 20.50 -4.13 7.92
N GLY A 941 20.24 -5.38 8.30
CA GLY A 941 19.21 -5.75 9.25
C GLY A 941 19.08 -7.27 9.41
N ASP A 942 17.89 -7.71 9.83
CA ASP A 942 17.53 -9.13 9.75
C ASP A 942 17.37 -9.55 8.29
N TRP A 943 18.16 -10.53 7.81
CA TRP A 943 18.15 -11.00 6.41
C TRP A 943 16.76 -11.41 5.91
N ARG A 944 15.84 -11.69 6.82
CA ARG A 944 14.45 -12.13 6.57
C ARG A 944 13.45 -10.98 6.42
N GLY A 945 13.80 -9.77 6.87
CA GLY A 945 12.91 -8.60 6.91
C GLY A 945 12.57 -8.00 5.55
N ASP A 946 11.73 -6.96 5.58
CA ASP A 946 11.23 -6.16 4.45
C ASP A 946 12.10 -4.95 4.07
N VAL A 947 13.24 -4.78 4.75
CA VAL A 947 14.29 -3.81 4.41
C VAL A 947 14.94 -4.13 3.07
N PHE A 948 15.44 -3.11 2.36
CA PHE A 948 16.17 -3.27 1.10
C PHE A 948 17.36 -4.23 1.20
N GLN A 949 17.67 -4.90 0.09
CA GLN A 949 18.71 -5.95 -0.04
C GLN A 949 18.38 -7.28 0.69
N CYS A 950 17.37 -7.31 1.56
CA CYS A 950 16.98 -8.48 2.35
C CYS A 950 16.01 -9.43 1.60
N ALA A 951 15.87 -10.67 2.10
CA ALA A 951 15.15 -11.73 1.38
C ALA A 951 13.63 -11.54 1.35
N VAL A 952 13.03 -11.01 2.42
CA VAL A 952 11.59 -11.05 2.72
C VAL A 952 11.06 -12.49 2.80
N VAL A 953 11.10 -13.08 4.00
CA VAL A 953 10.57 -14.43 4.31
C VAL A 953 9.95 -14.45 5.72
N ASP A 954 9.29 -15.55 6.09
CA ASP A 954 8.63 -15.65 7.38
C ASP A 954 9.61 -15.65 8.57
N LEU A 955 9.53 -14.60 9.40
CA LEU A 955 10.45 -14.39 10.53
C LEU A 955 10.42 -15.56 11.54
N ILE A 956 9.26 -16.18 11.75
CA ILE A 956 9.07 -17.24 12.75
C ILE A 956 9.59 -18.57 12.21
N THR A 957 9.25 -18.91 10.97
CA THR A 957 9.61 -20.20 10.34
C THR A 957 11.10 -20.25 9.97
N CYS A 958 11.67 -19.13 9.51
CA CYS A 958 13.03 -19.08 8.99
C CYS A 958 14.09 -18.71 10.03
N ASN A 959 13.92 -19.11 11.30
CA ASN A 959 14.66 -18.64 12.49
C ASN A 959 16.18 -18.95 12.60
N ALA A 960 16.89 -19.13 11.49
CA ALA A 960 18.34 -19.38 11.42
C ALA A 960 19.03 -18.45 10.40
N THR A 961 20.36 -18.51 10.29
CA THR A 961 21.10 -17.79 9.24
C THR A 961 20.91 -18.44 7.87
N MET A 962 21.16 -17.72 6.77
CA MET A 962 21.03 -18.27 5.42
C MET A 962 21.96 -19.49 5.22
N GLU A 963 23.18 -19.44 5.76
CA GLU A 963 24.17 -20.53 5.68
C GLU A 963 23.59 -21.83 6.26
N VAL A 964 22.97 -21.75 7.43
CA VAL A 964 22.29 -22.88 8.07
C VAL A 964 21.11 -23.37 7.22
N GLN A 965 20.36 -22.49 6.55
CA GLN A 965 19.25 -22.89 5.66
C GLN A 965 19.74 -23.61 4.38
N ILE A 966 20.88 -23.20 3.82
CA ILE A 966 21.51 -23.85 2.66
C ILE A 966 22.12 -25.20 3.05
N GLU A 967 22.83 -25.29 4.18
CA GLU A 967 23.37 -26.55 4.69
C GLU A 967 22.26 -27.53 5.06
N ASN A 968 21.16 -27.06 5.68
CA ASN A 968 19.98 -27.89 5.95
C ASN A 968 19.34 -28.43 4.66
N LEU A 969 19.22 -27.60 3.59
CA LEU A 969 18.74 -28.06 2.29
C LEU A 969 19.65 -29.16 1.71
N LYS A 970 20.96 -28.89 1.64
CA LYS A 970 21.97 -29.80 1.09
C LYS A 970 22.00 -31.13 1.86
N SER A 971 22.05 -31.07 3.19
CA SER A 971 22.02 -32.24 4.08
C SER A 971 20.74 -33.07 3.91
N ALA A 972 19.56 -32.43 3.83
CA ALA A 972 18.29 -33.14 3.63
C ALA A 972 18.23 -33.88 2.28
N VAL A 973 18.71 -33.25 1.20
CA VAL A 973 18.78 -33.87 -0.13
C VAL A 973 19.73 -35.06 -0.11
N LEU A 974 20.95 -34.87 0.39
CA LEU A 974 21.99 -35.90 0.41
C LEU A 974 21.61 -37.08 1.31
N LYS A 975 21.11 -36.83 2.53
CA LYS A 975 20.61 -37.89 3.44
C LYS A 975 19.54 -38.74 2.76
N ARG A 976 18.57 -38.13 2.05
CA ARG A 976 17.54 -38.90 1.34
C ARG A 976 18.11 -39.69 0.17
N SER A 977 19.04 -39.13 -0.62
CA SER A 977 19.67 -39.90 -1.70
C SER A 977 20.51 -41.06 -1.17
N HIS A 978 21.29 -40.90 -0.10
CA HIS A 978 22.04 -42.02 0.50
C HIS A 978 21.12 -43.09 1.07
N TRP A 979 20.03 -42.68 1.76
CA TRP A 979 18.99 -43.60 2.22
C TRP A 979 18.38 -44.40 1.05
N MET A 980 18.17 -43.78 -0.12
CA MET A 980 17.70 -44.43 -1.33
C MET A 980 18.78 -45.33 -1.95
N ASP A 981 20.05 -44.93 -1.99
CA ASP A 981 21.16 -45.71 -2.56
C ASP A 981 21.34 -47.08 -1.89
N GLU A 982 21.18 -47.11 -0.56
CA GLU A 982 21.19 -48.33 0.29
C GLU A 982 19.97 -49.23 0.07
N ARG A 983 18.83 -48.67 -0.35
CA ARG A 983 17.51 -49.34 -0.33
C ARG A 983 16.90 -49.58 -1.71
N ILE A 984 17.45 -48.99 -2.77
CA ILE A 984 16.85 -49.03 -4.11
C ILE A 984 16.63 -50.47 -4.62
N THR A 985 17.59 -51.38 -4.42
CA THR A 985 17.45 -52.80 -4.81
C THR A 985 16.45 -53.57 -3.94
N GLN A 986 16.12 -53.08 -2.74
CA GLN A 986 15.10 -53.64 -1.85
C GLN A 986 13.66 -53.33 -2.32
N LEU A 987 13.51 -52.57 -3.42
CA LEU A 987 12.26 -52.47 -4.16
C LEU A 987 11.87 -53.81 -4.80
N TYR A 988 12.85 -54.65 -5.20
CA TYR A 988 12.61 -56.05 -5.52
C TYR A 988 12.30 -56.84 -4.24
N LYS A 989 11.14 -57.49 -4.20
CA LYS A 989 10.63 -58.21 -3.03
C LYS A 989 9.58 -59.26 -3.39
N LYS A 990 9.35 -60.17 -2.43
CA LYS A 990 8.22 -61.09 -2.48
C LYS A 990 6.91 -60.32 -2.34
N LEU A 991 5.97 -60.58 -3.23
CA LEU A 991 4.66 -59.94 -3.27
C LEU A 991 3.60 -60.79 -2.55
N ASN A 992 2.47 -60.16 -2.22
CA ASN A 992 1.26 -60.79 -1.73
C ASN A 992 0.06 -59.83 -1.86
N VAL A 993 -1.13 -60.33 -1.51
CA VAL A 993 -2.40 -59.58 -1.49
C VAL A 993 -2.32 -58.24 -0.75
N THR A 994 -1.57 -58.17 0.36
CA THR A 994 -1.41 -56.97 1.18
C THR A 994 -0.41 -55.98 0.56
N ILE A 995 0.63 -56.47 -0.10
CA ILE A 995 1.67 -55.66 -0.76
C ILE A 995 1.15 -55.05 -2.07
N CYS A 996 0.29 -55.74 -2.82
CA CYS A 996 -0.26 -55.27 -4.11
C CYS A 996 -1.77 -54.98 -4.06
N SER A 997 -2.32 -54.75 -2.86
CA SER A 997 -3.73 -54.37 -2.61
C SER A 997 -4.80 -55.25 -3.30
N GLY A 998 -4.50 -56.54 -3.51
CA GLY A 998 -5.49 -57.62 -3.70
C GLY A 998 -6.35 -57.65 -4.96
N VAL A 999 -6.01 -56.91 -6.02
CA VAL A 999 -6.77 -56.91 -7.29
C VAL A 999 -5.89 -57.36 -8.46
N GLY A 1000 -6.46 -58.19 -9.34
CA GLY A 1000 -5.75 -58.84 -10.46
C GLY A 1000 -4.98 -60.09 -10.02
N GLU A 1001 -4.36 -60.78 -10.97
CA GLU A 1001 -3.33 -61.77 -10.64
C GLU A 1001 -2.10 -61.05 -10.06
N ILE A 1002 -1.56 -61.58 -8.96
CA ILE A 1002 -0.40 -61.01 -8.27
C ILE A 1002 0.75 -62.01 -8.42
N PRO A 1003 1.83 -61.67 -9.13
CA PRO A 1003 3.00 -62.55 -9.25
C PRO A 1003 3.67 -62.79 -7.89
N LYS A 1004 4.61 -63.73 -7.79
CA LYS A 1004 5.34 -63.99 -6.54
C LYS A 1004 6.39 -62.91 -6.23
N TYR A 1005 6.99 -62.32 -7.27
CA TYR A 1005 8.09 -61.34 -7.16
C TYR A 1005 7.99 -60.27 -8.25
N ASN A 1006 8.27 -59.01 -7.93
CA ASN A 1006 8.26 -57.87 -8.88
C ASN A 1006 9.59 -57.70 -9.63
N CYS A 1007 10.18 -58.78 -10.16
CA CYS A 1007 11.51 -58.71 -10.77
C CYS A 1007 11.78 -59.62 -11.98
N ALA A 1008 11.03 -60.70 -12.16
CA ALA A 1008 11.18 -61.63 -13.29
C ALA A 1008 10.05 -61.45 -14.31
N VAL A 1009 10.28 -61.89 -15.55
CA VAL A 1009 9.30 -61.79 -16.66
C VAL A 1009 8.02 -62.58 -16.37
N ASP A 1010 8.16 -63.78 -15.79
CA ASP A 1010 7.04 -64.58 -15.29
C ASP A 1010 6.58 -64.18 -13.88
N GLY A 1011 7.28 -63.23 -13.25
CA GLY A 1011 7.15 -62.84 -11.85
C GLY A 1011 7.20 -64.00 -10.83
N ASN A 1012 7.82 -65.13 -11.18
CA ASN A 1012 7.93 -66.33 -10.35
C ASN A 1012 9.37 -66.66 -9.92
N ASP A 1013 10.39 -66.27 -10.69
CA ASP A 1013 11.82 -66.33 -10.31
C ASP A 1013 12.17 -65.27 -9.23
N ASP A 1014 12.99 -65.66 -8.25
CA ASP A 1014 13.43 -64.85 -7.10
C ASP A 1014 14.92 -64.49 -7.11
N GLY A 1015 15.67 -64.89 -8.15
CA GLY A 1015 17.11 -64.65 -8.26
C GLY A 1015 17.51 -63.18 -8.16
N CYS A 1016 16.58 -62.26 -8.45
CA CYS A 1016 16.74 -60.81 -8.26
C CYS A 1016 17.03 -60.38 -6.81
N LEU A 1017 16.56 -61.16 -5.82
CA LEU A 1017 16.79 -60.89 -4.39
C LEU A 1017 18.24 -61.18 -3.97
N SER A 1018 18.99 -61.92 -4.79
CA SER A 1018 20.42 -62.24 -4.57
C SER A 1018 21.36 -61.62 -5.61
N LYS A 1019 20.86 -61.34 -6.83
CA LYS A 1019 21.64 -60.81 -7.97
C LYS A 1019 20.85 -59.73 -8.73
N PRO A 1020 20.46 -58.62 -8.07
CA PRO A 1020 19.53 -57.62 -8.63
C PRO A 1020 20.00 -57.02 -9.97
N GLU A 1021 21.30 -56.83 -10.13
CA GLU A 1021 21.93 -56.26 -11.33
C GLU A 1021 21.62 -57.03 -12.62
N LYS A 1022 21.53 -58.37 -12.56
CA LYS A 1022 21.14 -59.21 -13.70
C LYS A 1022 19.73 -58.86 -14.21
N TYR A 1023 18.83 -58.43 -13.32
CA TYR A 1023 17.42 -58.21 -13.61
C TYR A 1023 17.17 -56.77 -14.04
N TYR A 1024 17.68 -55.77 -13.32
CA TYR A 1024 17.46 -54.38 -13.70
C TYR A 1024 18.21 -53.98 -14.98
N SER A 1025 19.36 -54.61 -15.26
CA SER A 1025 20.12 -54.38 -16.50
C SER A 1025 19.55 -55.12 -17.72
N ALA A 1026 18.65 -56.09 -17.53
CA ALA A 1026 17.98 -56.80 -18.61
C ALA A 1026 16.76 -56.06 -19.18
N VAL A 1027 16.26 -55.02 -18.49
CA VAL A 1027 15.20 -54.14 -18.97
C VAL A 1027 15.82 -52.93 -19.65
N HIS A 1028 15.31 -52.55 -20.82
CA HIS A 1028 15.77 -51.36 -21.54
C HIS A 1028 15.02 -50.11 -21.08
N PHE A 1029 15.72 -49.05 -20.68
CA PHE A 1029 15.08 -47.78 -20.34
C PHE A 1029 14.54 -47.11 -21.62
N PRO A 1030 13.23 -46.83 -21.74
CA PRO A 1030 12.67 -46.31 -22.97
C PRO A 1030 13.19 -44.90 -23.28
N SER A 1031 13.36 -44.61 -24.57
CA SER A 1031 13.68 -43.28 -25.06
C SER A 1031 12.60 -42.27 -24.65
N ILE A 1032 13.01 -41.09 -24.21
CA ILE A 1032 12.09 -39.95 -24.00
C ILE A 1032 11.36 -39.67 -25.33
N ARG A 1033 10.04 -39.50 -25.24
CA ARG A 1033 9.16 -39.24 -26.40
C ARG A 1033 9.65 -38.07 -27.26
N THR A 1034 9.45 -38.17 -28.57
CA THR A 1034 9.44 -37.00 -29.46
C THR A 1034 8.02 -36.44 -29.53
N PRO A 1035 7.80 -35.11 -29.55
CA PRO A 1035 6.46 -34.54 -29.74
C PRO A 1035 5.78 -35.01 -31.04
N PHE A 1036 4.45 -35.11 -31.07
CA PHE A 1036 3.71 -35.49 -32.27
C PHE A 1036 3.95 -34.52 -33.43
N SER A 1037 4.40 -35.05 -34.59
CA SER A 1037 4.75 -34.28 -35.79
C SER A 1037 3.82 -34.53 -36.99
N GLY A 1038 2.67 -35.19 -36.78
CA GLY A 1038 1.67 -35.41 -37.82
C GLY A 1038 0.79 -34.17 -38.07
N PRO A 1039 -0.18 -34.26 -38.99
CA PRO A 1039 -1.10 -33.15 -39.25
C PRO A 1039 -1.95 -32.83 -38.00
N PRO A 1040 -2.34 -31.55 -37.80
CA PRO A 1040 -3.37 -31.20 -36.83
C PRO A 1040 -4.72 -31.78 -37.26
N CYS A 1041 -5.65 -31.91 -36.30
CA CYS A 1041 -7.04 -32.24 -36.61
C CYS A 1041 -7.64 -31.23 -37.59
N ALA A 1042 -8.72 -31.62 -38.26
CA ALA A 1042 -9.53 -30.70 -39.05
C ALA A 1042 -9.88 -29.44 -38.21
N PRO A 1043 -9.76 -28.22 -38.77
CA PRO A 1043 -10.20 -27.01 -38.09
C PRO A 1043 -11.72 -27.04 -37.87
N PHE A 1044 -12.24 -26.05 -37.13
CA PHE A 1044 -13.69 -25.86 -36.96
C PHE A 1044 -14.44 -25.99 -38.31
N PRO A 1045 -15.49 -26.83 -38.38
CA PRO A 1045 -16.36 -26.90 -39.55
C PRO A 1045 -16.88 -25.50 -39.90
N LYS A 1046 -16.76 -25.08 -41.16
CA LYS A 1046 -17.24 -23.73 -41.54
C LYS A 1046 -18.76 -23.73 -41.49
N GLN A 1047 -19.33 -22.58 -41.14
CA GLN A 1047 -20.78 -22.44 -40.98
C GLN A 1047 -21.55 -22.86 -42.25
N GLN A 1048 -20.97 -22.67 -43.44
CA GLN A 1048 -21.47 -23.18 -44.72
C GLN A 1048 -21.58 -24.71 -44.76
N ASP A 1049 -20.52 -25.43 -44.38
CA ASP A 1049 -20.43 -26.89 -44.50
C ASP A 1049 -21.49 -27.60 -43.65
N THR A 1050 -21.86 -26.97 -42.52
CA THR A 1050 -22.88 -27.48 -41.58
C THR A 1050 -24.32 -27.40 -42.11
N ILE A 1051 -24.58 -26.65 -43.19
CA ILE A 1051 -25.91 -26.58 -43.81
C ILE A 1051 -26.18 -27.87 -44.58
N SER A 1052 -25.18 -28.41 -45.28
CA SER A 1052 -25.30 -29.65 -46.08
C SER A 1052 -25.63 -30.87 -45.22
N ALA A 1053 -24.98 -31.00 -44.05
CA ALA A 1053 -25.22 -32.11 -43.12
C ALA A 1053 -26.69 -32.18 -42.61
N LYS A 1054 -27.44 -31.06 -42.68
CA LYS A 1054 -28.85 -31.01 -42.27
C LYS A 1054 -29.80 -31.69 -43.27
N ALA A 1055 -29.31 -32.08 -44.45
CA ALA A 1055 -30.07 -32.88 -45.42
C ALA A 1055 -30.05 -34.39 -45.12
N GLU A 1056 -29.04 -34.90 -44.41
CA GLU A 1056 -28.83 -36.34 -44.20
C GLU A 1056 -29.32 -36.85 -42.82
N ASN A 1057 -30.45 -36.30 -42.36
CA ASN A 1057 -31.38 -36.85 -41.36
C ASN A 1057 -30.78 -37.58 -40.12
N THR A 1058 -29.68 -37.08 -39.56
CA THR A 1058 -29.11 -37.55 -38.28
C THR A 1058 -29.33 -36.51 -37.18
N ASN A 1059 -29.92 -36.92 -36.05
CA ASN A 1059 -30.28 -36.06 -34.91
C ASN A 1059 -29.07 -35.65 -34.03
N VAL A 1060 -27.99 -35.15 -34.64
CA VAL A 1060 -26.83 -34.61 -33.93
C VAL A 1060 -26.88 -33.09 -33.98
N SER A 1061 -27.18 -32.45 -32.85
CA SER A 1061 -27.14 -30.99 -32.76
C SER A 1061 -25.73 -30.49 -33.03
N LEU A 1062 -25.57 -29.58 -33.99
CA LEU A 1062 -24.27 -29.00 -34.38
C LEU A 1062 -23.51 -28.42 -33.19
N ALA A 1063 -24.22 -27.87 -32.21
CA ALA A 1063 -23.63 -27.34 -30.98
C ALA A 1063 -22.94 -28.39 -30.08
N TYR A 1064 -23.02 -29.69 -30.42
CA TYR A 1064 -22.20 -30.74 -29.79
C TYR A 1064 -20.71 -30.59 -30.14
N TYR A 1065 -20.42 -30.01 -31.31
CA TYR A 1065 -19.08 -29.78 -31.86
C TYR A 1065 -18.63 -28.30 -31.80
N PHE A 1066 -19.22 -27.49 -30.93
CA PHE A 1066 -18.75 -26.13 -30.64
C PHE A 1066 -18.46 -25.97 -29.14
N PRO A 1067 -17.50 -25.11 -28.73
CA PRO A 1067 -17.31 -24.73 -27.34
C PRO A 1067 -18.61 -24.21 -26.72
N SER A 1068 -18.95 -24.77 -25.57
CA SER A 1068 -20.16 -24.41 -24.81
C SER A 1068 -19.77 -24.01 -23.39
N ILE A 1069 -20.40 -22.94 -22.90
CA ILE A 1069 -20.20 -22.35 -21.57
C ILE A 1069 -21.34 -22.79 -20.64
N ASP A 1070 -21.38 -24.10 -20.38
CA ASP A 1070 -22.38 -24.70 -19.51
C ASP A 1070 -22.09 -24.37 -18.03
N SER A 1071 -22.96 -23.53 -17.45
CA SER A 1071 -22.83 -23.08 -16.07
C SER A 1071 -23.17 -24.15 -15.02
N CYS A 1072 -23.75 -25.31 -15.41
CA CYS A 1072 -24.03 -26.42 -14.49
C CYS A 1072 -22.78 -26.97 -13.79
N TRP A 1073 -21.57 -26.65 -14.29
CA TRP A 1073 -20.30 -27.20 -13.82
C TRP A 1073 -19.50 -26.30 -12.88
N ARG A 1074 -20.09 -25.18 -12.41
CA ARG A 1074 -19.47 -24.30 -11.41
C ARG A 1074 -19.43 -24.95 -10.02
N VAL A 1075 -18.23 -25.08 -9.43
CA VAL A 1075 -18.04 -25.78 -8.15
C VAL A 1075 -18.55 -24.95 -6.97
N ALA A 1076 -19.72 -25.31 -6.44
CA ALA A 1076 -20.28 -24.75 -5.22
C ALA A 1076 -19.65 -25.39 -3.96
N PHE A 1077 -18.58 -24.76 -3.45
CA PHE A 1077 -17.82 -25.12 -2.25
C PHE A 1077 -17.06 -26.46 -2.27
N GLY A 1078 -16.07 -26.56 -1.38
CA GLY A 1078 -15.26 -27.76 -1.11
C GLY A 1078 -14.74 -27.71 0.33
N TYR A 1079 -14.44 -28.89 0.89
CA TYR A 1079 -14.08 -29.14 2.30
C TYR A 1079 -15.17 -28.89 3.35
N PHE A 1080 -15.99 -29.91 3.60
CA PHE A 1080 -16.42 -30.22 4.97
C PHE A 1080 -15.26 -30.92 5.70
N TYR A 1081 -15.00 -30.56 6.95
CA TYR A 1081 -13.92 -31.16 7.74
C TYR A 1081 -14.40 -32.44 8.45
N PRO A 1082 -13.51 -33.43 8.75
CA PRO A 1082 -13.89 -34.69 9.38
C PRO A 1082 -14.38 -34.61 10.85
N GLN A 1083 -14.72 -33.42 11.33
CA GLN A 1083 -15.21 -33.17 12.70
C GLN A 1083 -16.73 -33.27 12.78
N ASP A 1084 -17.45 -33.08 11.66
CA ASP A 1084 -18.90 -33.28 11.53
C ASP A 1084 -19.32 -34.78 11.48
N LYS A 1085 -18.59 -35.65 12.19
CA LYS A 1085 -18.77 -37.12 12.22
C LYS A 1085 -20.01 -37.61 13.01
N GLY A 1086 -21.06 -36.78 13.09
CA GLY A 1086 -22.35 -37.16 13.67
C GLY A 1086 -23.20 -38.07 12.77
N VAL A 1087 -22.91 -38.13 11.46
CA VAL A 1087 -23.75 -38.80 10.47
C VAL A 1087 -23.42 -40.30 10.39
N ARG A 1088 -24.25 -41.14 11.03
CA ARG A 1088 -24.09 -42.62 11.09
C ARG A 1088 -24.85 -43.39 10.00
N GLU A 1089 -25.39 -42.72 8.99
CA GLU A 1089 -26.21 -43.37 7.95
C GLU A 1089 -25.41 -43.67 6.67
N LYS A 1090 -25.40 -44.95 6.26
CA LYS A 1090 -24.70 -45.45 5.06
C LYS A 1090 -25.37 -45.06 3.74
N ASN A 1091 -26.51 -44.36 3.77
CA ASN A 1091 -27.39 -44.17 2.60
C ASN A 1091 -27.33 -42.73 2.03
N LEU A 1092 -26.40 -41.88 2.47
CA LEU A 1092 -26.30 -40.49 2.03
C LEU A 1092 -25.38 -40.30 0.82
N THR A 1093 -25.93 -40.54 -0.36
CA THR A 1093 -25.65 -39.76 -1.57
C THR A 1093 -26.85 -38.81 -1.80
N HIS A 1094 -26.76 -37.67 -2.50
CA HIS A 1094 -25.81 -37.25 -3.53
C HIS A 1094 -25.43 -35.76 -3.37
N PHE A 1095 -24.24 -35.38 -3.86
CA PHE A 1095 -24.03 -34.03 -4.41
C PHE A 1095 -24.55 -34.03 -5.86
N CYS A 1096 -25.29 -33.00 -6.28
CA CYS A 1096 -25.71 -32.85 -7.67
C CYS A 1096 -24.53 -32.47 -8.58
N ASN A 1097 -23.78 -33.47 -9.03
CA ASN A 1097 -22.92 -33.40 -10.22
C ASN A 1097 -23.42 -34.45 -11.23
N GLY A 1098 -23.86 -34.02 -12.40
CA GLY A 1098 -24.12 -34.86 -13.58
C GLY A 1098 -25.35 -35.78 -13.57
N TYR A 1099 -25.80 -36.33 -12.43
CA TYR A 1099 -26.78 -37.43 -12.41
C TYR A 1099 -28.00 -37.21 -11.51
N GLY A 1100 -28.94 -36.40 -12.00
CA GLY A 1100 -30.37 -36.71 -11.84
C GLY A 1100 -30.78 -37.79 -12.85
N LYS A 1101 -31.98 -38.37 -12.72
CA LYS A 1101 -32.54 -39.25 -13.78
C LYS A 1101 -33.00 -38.40 -14.97
N CYS A 1102 -32.11 -38.14 -15.91
CA CYS A 1102 -32.44 -37.59 -17.22
C CYS A 1102 -32.47 -38.74 -18.24
N GLN A 1103 -33.45 -38.77 -19.16
CA GLN A 1103 -33.46 -39.75 -20.24
C GLN A 1103 -32.32 -39.44 -21.24
N GLU A 1104 -31.63 -40.47 -21.72
CA GLU A 1104 -30.54 -40.28 -22.70
C GLU A 1104 -31.08 -39.84 -24.06
N GLY A 1105 -30.50 -38.79 -24.64
CA GLY A 1105 -30.84 -38.27 -25.96
C GLY A 1105 -30.69 -36.74 -26.07
N PRO A 1106 -30.68 -36.17 -27.28
CA PRO A 1106 -30.39 -34.75 -27.53
C PRO A 1106 -31.42 -33.75 -26.96
N ASN A 1107 -32.57 -34.23 -26.46
CA ASN A 1107 -33.68 -33.43 -25.94
C ASN A 1107 -33.97 -33.68 -24.45
N ALA A 1108 -33.00 -34.20 -23.68
CA ALA A 1108 -33.18 -34.55 -22.28
C ALA A 1108 -33.59 -33.34 -21.40
N GLN A 1109 -34.61 -33.51 -20.56
CA GLN A 1109 -34.92 -32.59 -19.45
C GLN A 1109 -34.58 -33.26 -18.12
N CYS A 1110 -33.89 -32.53 -17.24
CA CYS A 1110 -33.46 -32.99 -15.92
C CYS A 1110 -34.30 -32.31 -14.83
N VAL A 1111 -34.82 -33.10 -13.88
CA VAL A 1111 -35.64 -32.61 -12.76
C VAL A 1111 -34.85 -32.73 -11.45
N CYS A 1112 -34.63 -31.58 -10.77
CA CYS A 1112 -33.78 -31.47 -9.57
C CYS A 1112 -34.56 -30.93 -8.36
N GLU A 1113 -35.58 -31.67 -7.90
CA GLU A 1113 -36.59 -31.17 -6.93
C GLU A 1113 -36.08 -30.74 -5.54
N LYS A 1114 -34.86 -31.11 -5.11
CA LYS A 1114 -34.35 -30.83 -3.76
C LYS A 1114 -32.89 -30.32 -3.72
N GLY A 1115 -32.49 -29.57 -4.74
CA GLY A 1115 -31.29 -28.72 -4.69
C GLY A 1115 -31.56 -27.38 -3.98
N ILE A 1116 -30.51 -26.70 -3.51
CA ILE A 1116 -30.61 -25.33 -2.99
C ILE A 1116 -31.03 -24.38 -4.13
N LEU A 1117 -31.98 -23.49 -3.87
CA LEU A 1117 -32.39 -22.44 -4.80
C LEU A 1117 -31.23 -21.49 -5.11
N LEU A 1118 -30.66 -21.61 -6.30
CA LEU A 1118 -29.85 -20.57 -6.94
C LEU A 1118 -30.80 -19.56 -7.60
N GLU A 1119 -30.55 -18.26 -7.48
CA GLU A 1119 -31.49 -17.19 -7.89
C GLU A 1119 -31.72 -17.04 -9.42
N LYS A 1120 -31.26 -17.98 -10.26
CA LYS A 1120 -31.47 -17.96 -11.73
C LYS A 1120 -31.62 -19.36 -12.30
N ASP A 1121 -32.52 -19.50 -13.29
CA ASP A 1121 -32.86 -20.74 -14.01
C ASP A 1121 -31.76 -21.24 -14.98
N THR A 1122 -30.51 -21.34 -14.51
CA THR A 1122 -29.32 -21.56 -15.35
C THR A 1122 -28.69 -22.93 -15.16
N CYS A 1123 -29.51 -23.98 -15.32
CA CYS A 1123 -29.05 -25.26 -15.87
C CYS A 1123 -29.73 -25.52 -17.23
N ARG A 1124 -29.49 -24.57 -18.15
CA ARG A 1124 -29.70 -24.75 -19.58
C ARG A 1124 -28.36 -24.67 -20.27
N ARG A 1125 -28.12 -25.58 -21.21
CA ARG A 1125 -27.07 -25.52 -22.22
C ARG A 1125 -27.12 -24.17 -22.95
N ILE A 1126 -26.13 -23.30 -22.73
CA ILE A 1126 -26.00 -22.02 -23.44
C ILE A 1126 -25.00 -22.20 -24.59
N ASP A 1127 -25.51 -22.62 -25.73
CA ASP A 1127 -24.69 -22.78 -26.93
C ASP A 1127 -24.26 -21.42 -27.47
N ALA A 1128 -22.99 -21.28 -27.87
CA ALA A 1128 -22.46 -20.04 -28.45
C ALA A 1128 -23.25 -19.59 -29.70
N PHE A 1129 -23.85 -20.54 -30.42
CA PHE A 1129 -24.78 -20.29 -31.52
C PHE A 1129 -26.07 -19.60 -31.06
N GLU A 1130 -26.64 -19.96 -29.90
CA GLU A 1130 -27.85 -19.34 -29.35
C GLU A 1130 -27.57 -17.90 -28.88
N ILE A 1131 -26.35 -17.61 -28.41
CA ILE A 1131 -25.87 -16.24 -28.15
C ILE A 1131 -25.73 -15.45 -29.46
N ALA A 1132 -25.06 -16.03 -30.47
CA ALA A 1132 -24.89 -15.39 -31.78
C ALA A 1132 -26.25 -15.11 -32.46
N GLU A 1133 -27.18 -16.05 -32.36
CA GLU A 1133 -28.54 -15.96 -32.88
C GLU A 1133 -29.40 -14.97 -32.08
N LYS A 1134 -29.31 -14.93 -30.75
CA LYS A 1134 -29.91 -13.84 -29.95
C LYS A 1134 -29.33 -12.47 -30.30
N HIS A 1135 -28.03 -12.35 -30.56
CA HIS A 1135 -27.43 -11.10 -31.01
C HIS A 1135 -27.83 -10.74 -32.46
N LYS A 1136 -27.97 -11.73 -33.35
CA LYS A 1136 -28.44 -11.53 -34.73
C LYS A 1136 -29.91 -11.12 -34.76
N ILE A 1137 -30.79 -11.84 -34.08
CA ILE A 1137 -32.21 -11.50 -33.86
C ILE A 1137 -32.34 -10.13 -33.20
N ARG A 1138 -31.52 -9.79 -32.19
CA ARG A 1138 -31.55 -8.46 -31.55
C ARG A 1138 -31.08 -7.35 -32.50
N LYS A 1139 -30.11 -7.62 -33.38
CA LYS A 1139 -29.64 -6.68 -34.41
C LYS A 1139 -30.66 -6.53 -35.56
N GLU A 1140 -31.29 -7.61 -35.99
CA GLU A 1140 -32.34 -7.64 -37.02
C GLU A 1140 -33.65 -7.03 -36.50
N THR A 1141 -33.99 -7.21 -35.23
CA THR A 1141 -35.11 -6.53 -34.57
C THR A 1141 -34.84 -5.03 -34.45
N ILE A 1142 -33.61 -4.63 -34.11
CA ILE A 1142 -33.22 -3.21 -34.08
C ILE A 1142 -33.15 -2.59 -35.49
N LEU A 1143 -32.85 -3.36 -36.54
CA LEU A 1143 -32.88 -2.86 -37.93
C LEU A 1143 -34.32 -2.78 -38.47
N ASN A 1144 -35.13 -3.82 -38.31
CA ASN A 1144 -36.51 -3.87 -38.81
C ASN A 1144 -37.43 -2.91 -38.05
N ALA A 1145 -37.14 -2.58 -36.78
CA ALA A 1145 -37.84 -1.53 -36.04
C ALA A 1145 -37.58 -0.10 -36.57
N PHE A 1146 -36.64 0.07 -37.51
CA PHE A 1146 -36.25 1.36 -38.08
C PHE A 1146 -36.43 1.45 -39.61
N SER A 1147 -36.92 0.40 -40.30
CA SER A 1147 -37.01 0.35 -41.76
C SER A 1147 -38.40 0.59 -42.37
N ASP A 1148 -39.49 0.33 -41.63
CA ASP A 1148 -40.85 0.30 -42.20
C ASP A 1148 -41.88 1.19 -41.50
N LYS A 1149 -41.88 2.49 -41.86
CA LYS A 1149 -43.04 3.10 -42.57
C LYS A 1149 -42.79 4.54 -43.00
N SER A 1150 -43.05 4.83 -44.27
CA SER A 1150 -42.96 6.15 -44.90
C SER A 1150 -44.32 6.87 -44.98
N LEU A 1151 -44.30 8.12 -45.44
CA LEU A 1151 -45.41 9.08 -45.44
C LEU A 1151 -46.55 8.72 -46.42
N SER A 1152 -47.78 9.16 -46.12
CA SER A 1152 -48.59 10.08 -46.97
C SER A 1152 -50.05 10.16 -46.44
N THR A 1153 -50.88 11.20 -46.60
CA THR A 1153 -50.75 12.69 -46.65
C THR A 1153 -52.17 13.27 -46.67
N ASN A 1154 -52.40 14.45 -46.06
CA ASN A 1154 -53.51 15.40 -46.33
C ASN A 1154 -54.96 14.95 -45.94
N VAL A 1155 -55.93 15.83 -45.59
CA VAL A 1155 -55.96 17.31 -45.43
C VAL A 1155 -57.13 17.73 -44.49
N GLU A 1156 -56.94 18.82 -43.71
CA GLU A 1156 -57.94 19.79 -43.13
C GLU A 1156 -59.25 19.30 -42.43
N THR A 1157 -59.90 20.02 -41.50
CA THR A 1157 -59.68 21.27 -40.72
C THR A 1157 -60.25 21.09 -39.29
N ASP A 1158 -59.65 21.67 -38.25
CA ASP A 1158 -60.17 22.85 -37.49
C ASP A 1158 -59.19 23.17 -36.32
N SER A 1159 -59.56 24.09 -35.44
CA SER A 1159 -58.67 24.93 -34.63
C SER A 1159 -58.50 24.47 -33.18
N MET A 1160 -57.25 24.45 -32.72
CA MET A 1160 -56.92 24.73 -31.30
C MET A 1160 -55.47 25.22 -31.14
N VAL A 1161 -55.24 26.09 -30.16
CA VAL A 1161 -53.93 26.72 -29.89
C VAL A 1161 -53.37 26.23 -28.54
N LEU A 1162 -52.04 26.09 -28.46
CA LEU A 1162 -51.25 25.87 -27.23
C LEU A 1162 -51.76 26.76 -26.06
N PRO A 1163 -51.75 26.31 -24.77
CA PRO A 1163 -50.51 25.85 -24.12
C PRO A 1163 -50.68 24.92 -22.87
N ARG A 1164 -49.57 24.71 -22.13
CA ARG A 1164 -49.48 24.32 -20.68
C ARG A 1164 -50.07 22.93 -20.28
N VAL A 1165 -49.37 22.10 -19.50
CA VAL A 1165 -48.93 22.21 -18.09
C VAL A 1165 -50.09 22.17 -17.07
N ARG A 1166 -50.15 21.04 -16.34
CA ARG A 1166 -50.83 20.72 -15.05
C ARG A 1166 -52.33 20.34 -15.00
N THR A 1167 -52.55 19.30 -14.17
CA THR A 1167 -53.69 19.02 -13.24
C THR A 1167 -55.11 18.78 -13.75
N ALA A 1168 -55.59 17.54 -13.54
CA ALA A 1168 -56.73 17.23 -12.65
C ALA A 1168 -56.42 15.90 -11.91
N ASP A 1169 -56.81 15.57 -10.67
CA ASP A 1169 -57.98 15.90 -9.80
C ASP A 1169 -59.24 15.05 -10.09
N LEU A 1170 -60.09 14.67 -9.10
CA LEU A 1170 -60.13 15.01 -7.67
C LEU A 1170 -60.74 13.87 -6.78
N ARG A 1171 -60.77 14.09 -5.46
CA ARG A 1171 -61.11 13.18 -4.34
C ARG A 1171 -62.57 12.69 -4.29
N LEU A 1172 -62.76 11.48 -3.76
CA LEU A 1172 -63.80 11.05 -2.80
C LEU A 1172 -63.18 9.92 -1.92
N LEU A 1173 -63.56 9.62 -0.66
CA LEU A 1173 -64.30 10.36 0.39
C LEU A 1173 -64.02 9.70 1.77
N ASN A 1174 -63.87 10.51 2.84
CA ASN A 1174 -63.99 10.17 4.27
C ASN A 1174 -63.07 9.09 4.92
N GLY A 1175 -62.91 9.18 6.25
CA GLY A 1175 -62.49 8.05 7.10
C GLY A 1175 -61.44 8.37 8.17
N TRP A 1176 -61.87 8.70 9.39
CA TRP A 1176 -60.99 8.79 10.56
C TRP A 1176 -60.36 7.42 10.89
N TRP A 1177 -59.13 7.40 11.41
CA TRP A 1177 -58.82 6.97 12.80
C TRP A 1177 -57.33 7.09 13.10
N THR A 1178 -56.96 8.02 13.97
CA THR A 1178 -55.61 8.10 14.55
C THR A 1178 -55.50 7.17 15.75
N GLY A 1179 -54.57 6.22 15.72
CA GLY A 1179 -54.15 5.45 16.90
C GLY A 1179 -53.93 3.96 16.68
N LEU A 1180 -52.72 3.59 16.21
CA LEU A 1180 -52.08 2.27 16.49
C LEU A 1180 -50.62 2.20 16.01
N LEU A 1181 -50.25 2.92 14.93
CA LEU A 1181 -48.91 2.84 14.33
C LEU A 1181 -47.76 3.47 15.13
N PHE A 1182 -48.04 4.28 16.17
CA PHE A 1182 -47.00 5.00 16.92
C PHE A 1182 -46.24 4.16 17.95
N VAL A 1183 -46.73 2.97 18.32
CA VAL A 1183 -46.10 2.11 19.34
C VAL A 1183 -45.08 1.14 18.72
N GLY A 1184 -45.37 0.60 17.53
CA GLY A 1184 -44.49 -0.40 16.88
C GLY A 1184 -43.12 0.15 16.47
N LEU A 1185 -43.07 1.36 15.93
CA LEU A 1185 -41.83 1.97 15.44
C LEU A 1185 -40.82 2.30 16.56
N ILE A 1186 -41.32 2.64 17.76
CA ILE A 1186 -40.47 2.95 18.92
C ILE A 1186 -39.72 1.69 19.41
N VAL A 1187 -40.36 0.52 19.39
CA VAL A 1187 -39.73 -0.75 19.80
C VAL A 1187 -38.61 -1.15 18.83
N VAL A 1188 -38.84 -1.03 17.51
CA VAL A 1188 -37.83 -1.36 16.49
C VAL A 1188 -36.61 -0.43 16.58
N GLY A 1189 -36.82 0.88 16.78
CA GLY A 1189 -35.74 1.85 16.95
C GLY A 1189 -34.85 1.56 18.16
N ILE A 1190 -35.44 1.22 19.31
CA ILE A 1190 -34.70 0.90 20.54
C ILE A 1190 -33.87 -0.38 20.40
N VAL A 1191 -34.35 -1.38 19.68
CA VAL A 1191 -33.60 -2.64 19.43
C VAL A 1191 -32.42 -2.42 18.48
N GLN A 1192 -32.58 -1.62 17.42
CA GLN A 1192 -31.48 -1.23 16.52
C GLN A 1192 -30.41 -0.43 17.28
N TYR A 1193 -30.81 0.61 18.03
CA TYR A 1193 -29.87 1.47 18.77
C TYR A 1193 -29.07 0.72 19.85
N LYS A 1194 -29.68 -0.26 20.52
CA LYS A 1194 -28.97 -1.13 21.48
C LYS A 1194 -27.99 -2.10 20.82
N ARG A 1195 -28.24 -2.59 19.60
CA ARG A 1195 -27.26 -3.41 18.85
C ARG A 1195 -26.06 -2.60 18.38
N PHE A 1196 -26.26 -1.36 17.91
CA PHE A 1196 -25.16 -0.47 17.51
C PHE A 1196 -24.18 -0.20 18.66
N ASN A 1197 -24.70 0.18 19.83
CA ASN A 1197 -23.89 0.46 21.03
C ASN A 1197 -23.18 -0.78 21.61
N HIS A 1198 -23.63 -2.00 21.32
CA HIS A 1198 -22.92 -3.22 21.74
C HIS A 1198 -21.69 -3.50 20.85
N HIS A 1199 -21.77 -3.21 19.54
CA HIS A 1199 -20.63 -3.39 18.63
C HIS A 1199 -19.54 -2.31 18.75
N GLN A 1200 -19.89 -1.08 19.15
CA GLN A 1200 -18.92 -0.05 19.55
C GLN A 1200 -18.05 -0.54 20.72
N ARG A 1201 -18.68 -0.89 21.86
CA ARG A 1201 -17.95 -1.36 23.06
C ARG A 1201 -17.21 -2.69 22.88
N ALA A 1202 -17.53 -3.47 21.85
CA ALA A 1202 -16.76 -4.64 21.46
C ALA A 1202 -15.44 -4.29 20.74
N ARG A 1203 -15.43 -3.23 19.90
CA ARG A 1203 -14.18 -2.73 19.28
C ARG A 1203 -13.23 -2.13 20.32
N ASP A 1204 -13.76 -1.34 21.25
CA ASP A 1204 -12.97 -0.73 22.34
C ASP A 1204 -12.34 -1.77 23.28
N SER A 1205 -12.89 -2.98 23.35
CA SER A 1205 -12.34 -4.10 24.13
C SER A 1205 -11.21 -4.84 23.39
N VAL A 1206 -11.31 -5.00 22.06
CA VAL A 1206 -10.30 -5.71 21.25
C VAL A 1206 -8.98 -4.93 21.14
N HIS A 1207 -8.99 -3.61 21.30
CA HIS A 1207 -7.76 -2.81 21.41
C HIS A 1207 -7.16 -2.72 22.83
N TYR A 1208 -7.73 -3.42 23.83
CA TYR A 1208 -7.16 -3.46 25.19
C TYR A 1208 -6.52 -4.80 25.60
N HIS A 1209 -6.48 -5.81 24.70
CA HIS A 1209 -5.99 -7.16 25.03
C HIS A 1209 -4.63 -7.59 24.46
N PHE A 1210 -3.93 -6.73 23.70
CA PHE A 1210 -2.53 -6.97 23.30
C PHE A 1210 -1.48 -6.09 24.01
N ARG A 1211 -1.83 -5.50 25.17
CA ARG A 1211 -0.87 -4.83 26.08
C ARG A 1211 -0.95 -5.36 27.52
N ARG A 1212 -0.85 -6.70 27.71
CA ARG A 1212 -0.46 -7.32 29.01
C ARG A 1212 -0.05 -8.80 28.89
N ALA A 1213 1.22 -9.02 28.56
CA ALA A 1213 1.90 -10.30 28.80
C ALA A 1213 3.21 -10.04 29.58
N LYS A 1214 3.09 -9.78 30.89
CA LYS A 1214 4.25 -9.90 31.80
C LYS A 1214 4.44 -11.38 32.16
N PRO A 1215 5.69 -11.83 32.41
CA PRO A 1215 6.00 -13.25 32.52
C PRO A 1215 5.42 -13.88 33.78
N LEU A 1216 4.84 -15.07 33.62
CA LEU A 1216 4.66 -16.00 34.74
C LEU A 1216 5.95 -16.81 34.91
N TYR A 1217 6.75 -16.44 35.91
CA TYR A 1217 7.88 -17.25 36.36
C TYR A 1217 7.38 -18.57 36.96
N GLY A 1218 7.72 -19.70 36.34
CA GLY A 1218 7.79 -21.01 36.97
C GLY A 1218 9.26 -21.39 37.17
N SER A 1219 9.67 -21.74 38.39
CA SER A 1219 11.08 -21.73 38.77
C SER A 1219 11.80 -23.08 38.69
N THR A 1220 12.80 -23.17 37.82
CA THR A 1220 14.09 -23.89 38.00
C THR A 1220 15.13 -23.09 37.21
N GLY A 1221 16.23 -22.59 37.80
CA GLY A 1221 17.45 -23.36 38.07
C GLY A 1221 18.16 -23.71 36.75
N VAL A 1222 19.35 -23.22 36.40
CA VAL A 1222 20.56 -22.94 37.22
C VAL A 1222 21.46 -21.85 36.57
N LYS A 1223 22.40 -21.29 37.35
CA LYS A 1223 23.66 -20.56 37.03
C LYS A 1223 24.23 -20.73 35.60
N ALA A 1224 25.10 -19.86 35.04
CA ALA A 1224 25.60 -18.48 35.30
C ALA A 1224 26.70 -18.21 34.22
N CYS A 1225 27.44 -17.09 34.31
CA CYS A 1225 28.67 -16.76 33.54
C CYS A 1225 28.46 -16.43 32.03
N GLU A 1226 29.19 -15.49 31.44
CA GLU A 1226 30.02 -14.39 32.00
C GLU A 1226 30.08 -13.24 30.99
#